data_AF-A0A6P5LQA1-F1
#
_entry.id   AF-A0A6P5LQA1-F1
#
_cell.length_a   1.000
_cell.length_b   1.000
_cell.length_c   1.000
_cell.angle_alpha   90.00
_cell.angle_beta   90.00
_cell.angle_gamma   90.00
#
_symmetry.space_group_name_H-M   'P 1'
#
loop_
_entity.id
_entity.type
_entity.pdbx_description
1 polymer ?
#
loop_
_entity_poly.entity_id
_entity_poly.type
_entity_poly.pdbx_seq_one_letter_code
_entity_poly.pdbx_strand_id
1 'polypeptide(L)'
;MQLLLYLLLLVAWIPKAIFCQSDTKEQSPQANPGLAYHKIRPANSEFTGRLLKLLVSENPHKNIFFSPVSIATAFAMLSLGAKSATLTNLLEGLGFNLTELQEREIHKGFQDLVHLLNNTEGKVQLESGNGLFINDQLEPLQKFLDDVKNLYGAEVFAANFKDSEGAKKQINDYVNEKTHGKIPELITHLDPATLMVLINHIFFKGNWETSFNSTLTELQDFHVDKNTTVQVPMMMKREKLYYHRDDELFSSMVILPYEGNACLILVLPDEGKLEQALDAIISGKGISRSRFLEKRKVDIYLPRISISTSYDLEHLLPKIGIRDIFTDNADLTGISTEFKLQVSKVLHKAALEVNENGTVAAAVTDIEIQRNIAAPPVIVNFNRPFFMSLMDTNIHQHLFVGKIVNPTADELRPLDMESTYMWMLVAGILVVGHCQPLPDCKGNNKTEIYLQDETHSETSLPCHKISTGNTNFALHLYKELTSAAPSDNIFFSPVSISMALAMLSLGTQPTIRTQILEGLGFNLTETPESEIYKSFQHLIHKLNLSSKKHELKIGSFMILDKQLKPLQEWHSIKELYEATTLSINFTNFFSTRRQISKYIENQTYGKIREFLQDFNQDTVMVLVNSIFFKAKWMHPFKHYWIKKHQSSSVDEKIIRPSMMHQKAQHRFLYDKELACIVLQMEYTEDVLILLVLPDEGKMRQVEDSLKPETLKKWNKLLLPSLLNLHLPKFSISGAYSLEKILSKMGFSSIFTPEVNLSNITEQPHLAVSKLLHQVTVDMNEKGTKAAATSILLSQPETPSQASPLTVHFDRPFLLLIWEVSAQSLLFLGKIITPTAS
;
A
#
# COMPACT_ATOMS: atom_id res chain seq x y z
N MET A 1 -25.84 66.48 -53.91
CA MET A 1 -27.03 66.72 -53.06
C MET A 1 -28.10 65.64 -53.33
N GLN A 2 -27.73 64.36 -53.21
CA GLN A 2 -28.67 63.24 -53.44
C GLN A 2 -28.01 61.91 -53.04
N LEU A 3 -27.58 61.79 -51.78
CA LEU A 3 -27.29 60.46 -51.20
C LEU A 3 -27.36 60.51 -49.67
N LEU A 4 -28.18 61.44 -49.16
CA LEU A 4 -28.40 61.69 -47.74
C LEU A 4 -29.78 61.19 -47.27
N LEU A 5 -30.51 60.40 -48.07
CA LEU A 5 -31.93 60.13 -47.80
C LEU A 5 -32.40 58.66 -47.86
N TYR A 6 -31.55 57.67 -48.12
CA TYR A 6 -32.05 56.31 -48.39
C TYR A 6 -31.64 55.18 -47.46
N LEU A 7 -31.19 55.48 -46.24
CA LEU A 7 -31.16 54.45 -45.20
C LEU A 7 -31.55 54.98 -43.81
N LEU A 8 -32.55 55.86 -43.80
CA LEU A 8 -33.42 56.10 -42.64
C LEU A 8 -34.53 55.03 -42.65
N LEU A 9 -34.19 53.79 -42.26
CA LEU A 9 -35.12 52.79 -41.73
C LEU A 9 -34.30 51.61 -41.20
N LEU A 10 -33.77 51.77 -39.99
CA LEU A 10 -33.96 50.85 -38.87
C LEU A 10 -33.09 51.31 -37.70
N VAL A 11 -33.69 52.23 -36.96
CA VAL A 11 -33.31 52.60 -35.61
C VAL A 11 -33.59 51.41 -34.70
N ALA A 12 -32.68 51.22 -33.74
CA ALA A 12 -32.80 50.56 -32.44
C ALA A 12 -31.89 49.32 -32.26
N TRP A 13 -30.92 49.53 -31.37
CA TRP A 13 -30.20 48.58 -30.54
C TRP A 13 -28.88 47.96 -31.04
N ILE A 14 -27.82 48.79 -31.04
CA ILE A 14 -26.50 48.44 -30.48
C ILE A 14 -25.83 49.73 -29.94
N PRO A 15 -25.42 49.84 -28.66
CA PRO A 15 -24.48 50.87 -28.23
C PRO A 15 -23.03 50.39 -28.38
N LYS A 16 -22.21 51.28 -28.96
CA LYS A 16 -20.75 51.21 -29.03
C LYS A 16 -20.09 51.55 -27.69
N ALA A 17 -18.94 50.90 -27.49
CA ALA A 17 -17.98 51.05 -26.42
C ALA A 17 -17.43 52.47 -26.22
N ILE A 18 -17.19 52.83 -24.96
CA ILE A 18 -15.97 53.51 -24.48
C ILE A 18 -15.56 52.83 -23.17
N PHE A 19 -14.26 52.51 -23.09
CA PHE A 19 -13.48 52.05 -21.93
C PHE A 19 -14.15 52.19 -20.55
N CYS A 20 -14.42 51.05 -19.91
CA CYS A 20 -14.52 50.96 -18.45
C CYS A 20 -14.07 49.56 -18.03
N GLN A 21 -13.18 49.49 -17.04
CA GLN A 21 -12.84 48.27 -16.31
C GLN A 21 -14.15 47.62 -15.88
N SER A 22 -14.47 46.45 -16.43
CA SER A 22 -15.48 45.59 -15.83
C SER A 22 -14.78 44.72 -14.81
N ASP A 23 -14.93 45.10 -13.55
CA ASP A 23 -14.89 44.18 -12.41
C ASP A 23 -15.89 43.05 -12.68
N THR A 24 -15.45 42.03 -13.42
CA THR A 24 -16.08 40.72 -13.37
C THR A 24 -15.55 40.07 -12.11
N LYS A 25 -16.19 40.39 -10.97
CA LYS A 25 -16.21 39.51 -9.81
C LYS A 25 -16.69 38.15 -10.32
N GLU A 26 -15.76 37.23 -10.57
CA GLU A 26 -16.08 35.82 -10.63
C GLU A 26 -16.79 35.48 -9.31
N GLN A 27 -18.09 35.25 -9.41
CA GLN A 27 -18.87 34.69 -8.33
C GLN A 27 -18.24 33.34 -8.00
N SER A 28 -17.67 33.23 -6.80
CA SER A 28 -17.39 31.95 -6.16
C SER A 28 -18.63 31.06 -6.29
N PRO A 29 -18.50 29.74 -6.52
CA PRO A 29 -19.65 28.84 -6.40
C PRO A 29 -20.32 29.12 -5.05
N GLN A 30 -21.58 29.58 -5.07
CA GLN A 30 -22.32 29.82 -3.84
C GLN A 30 -22.38 28.49 -3.09
N ALA A 31 -21.67 28.42 -1.96
CA ALA A 31 -21.91 27.40 -0.96
C ALA A 31 -23.41 27.41 -0.64
N ASN A 32 -24.04 26.24 -0.62
CA ASN A 32 -25.46 26.09 -0.41
C ASN A 32 -25.83 26.76 0.95
N PRO A 33 -26.48 27.94 0.99
CA PRO A 33 -26.53 28.79 2.19
C PRO A 33 -27.29 28.19 3.39
N GLY A 34 -27.85 26.99 3.24
CA GLY A 34 -28.72 26.32 4.22
C GLY A 34 -28.09 25.21 5.05
N LEU A 35 -26.82 24.81 4.83
CA LEU A 35 -26.19 23.75 5.63
C LEU A 35 -25.70 24.29 6.98
N ALA A 36 -26.07 23.62 8.07
CA ALA A 36 -25.71 24.02 9.43
C ALA A 36 -24.20 23.93 9.67
N TYR A 37 -23.48 23.12 8.88
CA TYR A 37 -22.03 23.02 8.90
C TYR A 37 -21.32 24.38 8.80
N HIS A 38 -21.85 25.33 8.01
CA HIS A 38 -21.22 26.65 7.86
C HIS A 38 -21.10 27.42 9.17
N LYS A 39 -22.01 27.16 10.13
CA LYS A 39 -22.01 27.79 11.45
C LYS A 39 -20.89 27.28 12.35
N ILE A 40 -20.44 26.02 12.17
CA ILE A 40 -19.42 25.40 13.02
C ILE A 40 -17.99 25.54 12.47
N ARG A 41 -17.83 25.87 11.18
CA ARG A 41 -16.52 25.99 10.52
C ARG A 41 -15.55 26.98 11.21
N PRO A 42 -15.96 28.18 11.66
CA PRO A 42 -15.06 29.10 12.35
C PRO A 42 -14.49 28.51 13.65
N ALA A 43 -15.34 27.91 14.49
CA ALA A 43 -14.93 27.24 15.72
C ALA A 43 -13.93 26.11 15.46
N ASN A 44 -14.20 25.26 14.46
CA ASN A 44 -13.26 24.20 14.04
C ASN A 44 -11.90 24.77 13.59
N SER A 45 -11.90 25.92 12.92
CA SER A 45 -10.67 26.57 12.47
C SER A 45 -9.86 27.14 13.65
N GLU A 46 -10.54 27.73 14.63
CA GLU A 46 -9.92 28.20 15.87
C GLU A 46 -9.34 27.03 16.69
N PHE A 47 -10.12 25.96 16.88
CA PHE A 47 -9.68 24.73 17.52
C PHE A 47 -8.45 24.13 16.84
N THR A 48 -8.42 24.12 15.51
CA THR A 48 -7.26 23.69 14.71
C THR A 48 -6.00 24.47 15.08
N GLY A 49 -6.10 25.80 15.16
CA GLY A 49 -4.98 26.67 15.53
C GLY A 49 -4.51 26.44 16.96
N ARG A 50 -5.43 26.37 17.93
CA ARG A 50 -5.10 26.10 19.35
C ARG A 50 -4.44 24.74 19.53
N LEU A 51 -4.95 23.69 18.89
CA LEU A 51 -4.38 22.35 18.98
C LEU A 51 -3.04 22.25 18.26
N LEU A 52 -2.87 22.86 17.08
CA LEU A 52 -1.58 22.91 16.39
C LEU A 52 -0.52 23.60 17.25
N LYS A 53 -0.86 24.73 17.88
CA LYS A 53 0.04 25.43 18.82
C LYS A 53 0.50 24.49 19.91
N LEU A 54 -0.44 23.82 20.57
CA LEU A 54 -0.14 22.91 21.66
C LEU A 54 0.77 21.77 21.21
N LEU A 55 0.44 21.10 20.10
CA LEU A 55 1.20 19.97 19.58
C LEU A 55 2.63 20.37 19.18
N VAL A 56 2.79 21.56 18.59
CA VAL A 56 4.11 22.10 18.25
C VAL A 56 4.91 22.45 19.50
N SER A 57 4.29 23.08 20.50
CA SER A 57 4.96 23.44 21.76
C SER A 57 5.44 22.21 22.55
N GLU A 58 4.68 21.13 22.57
CA GLU A 58 5.06 19.87 23.25
C GLU A 58 6.11 19.07 22.46
N ASN A 59 6.16 19.26 21.13
CA ASN A 59 7.05 18.50 20.24
C ASN A 59 7.73 19.41 19.19
N PRO A 60 8.59 20.36 19.61
CA PRO A 60 9.13 21.40 18.72
C PRO A 60 9.97 20.84 17.57
N HIS A 61 10.68 19.73 17.79
CA HIS A 61 11.60 19.13 16.82
C HIS A 61 11.03 17.92 16.07
N LYS A 62 9.76 17.55 16.31
CA LYS A 62 9.13 16.41 15.62
C LYS A 62 8.18 16.87 14.53
N ASN A 63 7.93 15.98 13.58
CA ASN A 63 6.82 16.15 12.64
C ASN A 63 5.50 16.17 13.44
N ILE A 64 4.64 17.13 13.11
CA ILE A 64 3.28 17.20 13.62
C ILE A 64 2.36 16.92 12.45
N PHE A 65 1.38 16.04 12.64
CA PHE A 65 0.38 15.76 11.62
C PHE A 65 -0.89 15.24 12.27
N PHE A 66 -2.03 15.90 12.09
CA PHE A 66 -3.29 15.44 12.70
C PHE A 66 -4.49 15.90 11.88
N SER A 67 -5.67 15.35 12.20
CA SER A 67 -6.93 15.78 11.61
C SER A 67 -7.75 16.56 12.63
N PRO A 68 -7.82 17.90 12.52
CA PRO A 68 -8.59 18.69 13.46
C PRO A 68 -10.08 18.38 13.40
N VAL A 69 -10.62 18.19 12.19
CA VAL A 69 -12.04 17.92 11.97
C VAL A 69 -12.46 16.59 12.58
N SER A 70 -11.60 15.57 12.48
CA SER A 70 -11.91 14.25 12.98
C SER A 70 -11.88 14.21 14.51
N ILE A 71 -10.88 14.85 15.13
CA ILE A 71 -10.83 15.07 16.59
C ILE A 71 -12.06 15.86 17.06
N ALA A 72 -12.36 17.00 16.43
CA ALA A 72 -13.50 17.84 16.83
C ALA A 72 -14.83 17.08 16.74
N THR A 73 -15.01 16.25 15.69
CA THR A 73 -16.20 15.41 15.51
C THR A 73 -16.32 14.39 16.64
N ALA A 74 -15.22 13.74 17.03
CA ALA A 74 -15.23 12.75 18.10
C ALA A 74 -15.62 13.35 19.47
N PHE A 75 -15.12 14.55 19.79
CA PHE A 75 -15.50 15.24 21.03
C PHE A 75 -16.91 15.80 20.97
N ALA A 76 -17.32 16.39 19.84
CA ALA A 76 -18.70 16.84 19.66
C ALA A 76 -19.70 15.67 19.72
N MET A 77 -19.31 14.45 19.32
CA MET A 77 -20.12 13.27 19.54
C MET A 77 -20.23 12.95 21.03
N LEU A 78 -19.11 12.96 21.74
CA LEU A 78 -19.05 12.67 23.16
C LEU A 78 -19.83 13.66 24.03
N SER A 79 -19.98 14.91 23.57
CA SER A 79 -20.77 15.94 24.26
C SER A 79 -22.26 15.59 24.38
N LEU A 80 -22.81 14.72 23.51
CA LEU A 80 -24.19 14.22 23.65
C LEU A 80 -24.43 13.53 25.01
N GLY A 81 -23.38 12.90 25.54
CA GLY A 81 -23.37 12.20 26.82
C GLY A 81 -23.03 13.09 28.01
N ALA A 82 -22.48 14.28 27.78
CA ALA A 82 -22.10 15.22 28.82
C ALA A 82 -23.28 16.07 29.28
N LYS A 83 -23.19 16.58 30.52
CA LYS A 83 -24.17 17.50 31.11
C LYS A 83 -23.47 18.66 31.81
N SER A 84 -24.26 19.68 32.13
CA SER A 84 -23.87 20.77 33.03
C SER A 84 -22.51 21.40 32.66
N ALA A 85 -21.61 21.58 33.64
CA ALA A 85 -20.29 22.16 33.42
C ALA A 85 -19.43 21.36 32.45
N THR A 86 -19.51 20.02 32.46
CA THR A 86 -18.74 19.15 31.55
C THR A 86 -19.11 19.37 30.09
N LEU A 87 -20.40 19.57 29.80
CA LEU A 87 -20.88 19.89 28.45
C LEU A 87 -20.36 21.25 27.99
N THR A 88 -20.51 22.29 28.82
CA THR A 88 -20.01 23.64 28.52
C THR A 88 -18.49 23.62 28.28
N ASN A 89 -17.74 22.99 29.19
CA ASN A 89 -16.29 22.86 29.13
C ASN A 89 -15.82 22.21 27.81
N LEU A 90 -16.53 21.17 27.37
CA LEU A 90 -16.20 20.46 26.14
C LEU A 90 -16.50 21.31 24.90
N LEU A 91 -17.71 21.89 24.78
CA LEU A 91 -18.09 22.66 23.59
C LEU A 91 -17.32 23.98 23.47
N GLU A 92 -17.10 24.71 24.57
CA GLU A 92 -16.24 25.89 24.58
C GLU A 92 -14.78 25.51 24.30
N GLY A 93 -14.32 24.36 24.81
CA GLY A 93 -13.00 23.81 24.48
C GLY A 93 -12.81 23.56 22.99
N LEU A 94 -13.87 23.14 22.27
CA LEU A 94 -13.91 23.04 20.80
C LEU A 94 -14.04 24.39 20.07
N GLY A 95 -14.13 25.51 20.80
CA GLY A 95 -14.19 26.86 20.25
C GLY A 95 -15.60 27.37 19.98
N PHE A 96 -16.64 26.71 20.50
CA PHE A 96 -18.02 27.19 20.34
C PHE A 96 -18.35 28.25 21.39
N ASN A 97 -18.92 29.37 20.94
CA ASN A 97 -19.56 30.33 21.83
C ASN A 97 -21.03 29.94 22.03
N LEU A 98 -21.35 29.34 23.19
CA LEU A 98 -22.69 28.87 23.50
C LEU A 98 -23.72 29.99 23.73
N THR A 99 -23.27 31.24 23.80
CA THR A 99 -24.17 32.42 23.80
C THR A 99 -24.65 32.79 22.39
N GLU A 100 -23.91 32.38 21.35
CA GLU A 100 -24.19 32.69 19.95
C GLU A 100 -24.79 31.52 19.18
N LEU A 101 -24.41 30.28 19.54
CA LEU A 101 -24.83 29.06 18.82
C LEU A 101 -25.39 28.02 19.79
N GLN A 102 -26.60 27.53 19.52
CA GLN A 102 -27.23 26.51 20.37
C GLN A 102 -26.59 25.14 20.16
N GLU A 103 -26.55 24.31 21.21
CA GLU A 103 -26.05 22.92 21.18
C GLU A 103 -26.63 22.11 20.01
N ARG A 104 -27.95 22.22 19.79
CA ARG A 104 -28.63 21.52 18.68
C ARG A 104 -28.09 21.93 17.31
N GLU A 105 -27.75 23.21 17.13
CA GLU A 105 -27.19 23.71 15.87
C GLU A 105 -25.74 23.24 15.68
N ILE A 106 -24.98 23.11 16.77
CA ILE A 106 -23.63 22.53 16.76
C ILE A 106 -23.70 21.08 16.28
N HIS A 107 -24.52 20.25 16.92
CA HIS A 107 -24.70 18.85 16.54
C HIS A 107 -25.22 18.68 15.11
N LYS A 108 -26.18 19.54 14.70
CA LYS A 108 -26.66 19.53 13.32
C LYS A 108 -25.56 19.90 12.32
N GLY A 109 -24.70 20.84 12.68
CA GLY A 109 -23.53 21.21 11.89
C GLY A 109 -22.52 20.07 11.72
N PHE A 110 -22.26 19.32 12.79
CA PHE A 110 -21.40 18.12 12.72
C PHE A 110 -22.06 16.98 11.95
N GLN A 111 -23.38 16.79 12.06
CA GLN A 111 -24.10 15.82 11.25
C GLN A 111 -23.95 16.12 9.76
N ASP A 112 -24.17 17.38 9.37
CA ASP A 112 -23.98 17.82 7.98
C ASP A 112 -22.52 17.58 7.55
N LEU A 113 -21.54 17.88 8.41
CA LEU A 113 -20.12 17.65 8.13
C LEU A 113 -19.80 16.16 7.92
N VAL A 114 -20.24 15.27 8.82
CA VAL A 114 -20.01 13.82 8.69
C VAL A 114 -20.62 13.30 7.39
N HIS A 115 -21.84 13.73 7.04
CA HIS A 115 -22.45 13.35 5.77
C HIS A 115 -21.66 13.85 4.56
N LEU A 116 -21.12 15.08 4.61
CA LEU A 116 -20.32 15.64 3.53
C LEU A 116 -18.98 14.91 3.38
N LEU A 117 -18.31 14.57 4.49
CA LEU A 117 -17.02 13.87 4.48
C LEU A 117 -17.15 12.43 3.99
N ASN A 118 -18.26 11.75 4.33
CA ASN A 118 -18.51 10.36 3.95
C ASN A 118 -19.26 10.21 2.61
N ASN A 119 -19.50 11.31 1.89
CA ASN A 119 -20.11 11.23 0.57
C ASN A 119 -19.07 10.80 -0.49
N THR A 120 -19.24 9.61 -1.04
CA THR A 120 -18.26 8.91 -1.90
C THR A 120 -18.30 9.31 -3.39
N GLU A 121 -18.97 10.39 -3.76
CA GLU A 121 -19.13 10.80 -5.17
C GLU A 121 -17.87 11.46 -5.78
N GLY A 122 -16.81 11.66 -4.99
CA GLY A 122 -15.57 12.32 -5.40
C GLY A 122 -14.54 11.40 -6.06
N LYS A 123 -13.64 11.98 -6.87
CA LYS A 123 -12.42 11.32 -7.38
C LYS A 123 -11.34 11.09 -6.31
N VAL A 124 -11.54 11.64 -5.11
CA VAL A 124 -10.73 11.38 -3.90
C VAL A 124 -11.49 10.43 -2.98
N GLN A 125 -10.77 9.48 -2.40
CA GLN A 125 -11.26 8.58 -1.35
C GLN A 125 -10.97 9.21 0.01
N LEU A 126 -12.02 9.63 0.70
CA LEU A 126 -11.97 10.10 2.07
C LEU A 126 -12.86 9.20 2.91
N GLU A 127 -12.31 8.59 3.95
CA GLU A 127 -13.04 7.73 4.88
C GLU A 127 -12.78 8.22 6.30
N SER A 128 -13.82 8.60 7.01
CA SER A 128 -13.73 9.10 8.38
C SER A 128 -14.77 8.42 9.25
N GLY A 129 -14.37 8.02 10.45
CA GLY A 129 -15.28 7.33 11.36
C GLY A 129 -14.88 7.47 12.82
N ASN A 130 -15.84 7.18 13.69
CA ASN A 130 -15.71 7.22 15.14
C ASN A 130 -16.12 5.87 15.72
N GLY A 131 -15.24 5.28 16.52
CA GLY A 131 -15.51 4.08 17.31
C GLY A 131 -15.53 4.42 18.80
N LEU A 132 -16.56 3.98 19.50
CA LEU A 132 -16.68 4.14 20.95
C LEU A 132 -16.72 2.77 21.63
N PHE A 133 -15.69 2.45 22.41
CA PHE A 133 -15.61 1.20 23.15
C PHE A 133 -15.97 1.47 24.61
N ILE A 134 -17.05 0.84 25.08
CA ILE A 134 -17.61 1.02 26.42
C ILE A 134 -17.46 -0.28 27.18
N ASN A 135 -17.12 -0.19 28.47
CA ASN A 135 -17.01 -1.36 29.33
C ASN A 135 -18.32 -2.17 29.31
N ASP A 136 -18.22 -3.49 29.12
CA ASP A 136 -19.38 -4.38 28.97
C ASP A 136 -20.29 -4.48 30.20
N GLN A 137 -19.86 -3.97 31.36
CA GLN A 137 -20.66 -3.85 32.58
C GLN A 137 -21.48 -2.55 32.65
N LEU A 138 -21.31 -1.64 31.70
CA LEU A 138 -22.06 -0.40 31.64
C LEU A 138 -23.28 -0.58 30.72
N GLU A 139 -24.43 -0.08 31.15
CA GLU A 139 -25.61 0.04 30.30
C GLU A 139 -25.74 1.49 29.80
N PRO A 140 -25.43 1.78 28.51
CA PRO A 140 -25.58 3.11 27.96
C PRO A 140 -27.06 3.44 27.72
N LEU A 141 -27.45 4.69 27.93
CA LEU A 141 -28.79 5.19 27.64
C LEU A 141 -29.08 5.04 26.14
N GLN A 142 -30.24 4.46 25.81
CA GLN A 142 -30.64 4.25 24.41
C GLN A 142 -30.63 5.55 23.60
N LYS A 143 -31.06 6.66 24.21
CA LYS A 143 -31.02 7.98 23.57
C LYS A 143 -29.60 8.36 23.13
N PHE A 144 -28.60 8.12 23.97
CA PHE A 144 -27.21 8.41 23.63
C PHE A 144 -26.74 7.55 22.45
N LEU A 145 -27.03 6.25 22.47
CA LEU A 145 -26.70 5.32 21.38
C LEU A 145 -27.37 5.73 20.06
N ASP A 146 -28.63 6.14 20.11
CA ASP A 146 -29.38 6.62 18.94
C ASP A 146 -28.79 7.94 18.42
N ASP A 147 -28.46 8.89 19.29
CA ASP A 147 -27.92 10.19 18.90
C ASP A 147 -26.52 10.06 18.29
N VAL A 148 -25.61 9.27 18.88
CA VAL A 148 -24.25 9.07 18.32
C VAL A 148 -24.29 8.34 16.97
N LYS A 149 -25.22 7.39 16.79
CA LYS A 149 -25.39 6.69 15.51
C LYS A 149 -26.01 7.59 14.45
N ASN A 150 -27.08 8.31 14.77
CA ASN A 150 -27.86 9.09 13.80
C ASN A 150 -27.21 10.43 13.43
N LEU A 151 -26.50 11.06 14.37
CA LEU A 151 -25.86 12.36 14.13
C LEU A 151 -24.41 12.21 13.66
N TYR A 152 -23.70 11.17 14.10
CA TYR A 152 -22.26 11.04 13.84
C TYR A 152 -21.87 9.77 13.07
N GLY A 153 -22.80 8.86 12.79
CA GLY A 153 -22.50 7.60 12.11
C GLY A 153 -21.53 6.71 12.91
N ALA A 154 -21.49 6.88 14.23
CA ALA A 154 -20.50 6.22 15.08
C ALA A 154 -20.87 4.76 15.38
N GLU A 155 -19.84 3.93 15.50
CA GLU A 155 -19.95 2.54 15.91
C GLU A 155 -19.64 2.41 17.40
N VAL A 156 -20.56 1.81 18.15
CA VAL A 156 -20.41 1.59 19.60
C VAL A 156 -20.21 0.11 19.86
N PHE A 157 -19.17 -0.22 20.62
CA PHE A 157 -18.76 -1.58 20.95
C PHE A 157 -18.77 -1.78 22.47
N ALA A 158 -19.30 -2.91 22.91
CA ALA A 158 -19.02 -3.41 24.25
C ALA A 158 -17.62 -4.05 24.27
N ALA A 159 -16.83 -3.75 25.29
CA ALA A 159 -15.48 -4.25 25.47
C ALA A 159 -15.24 -4.70 26.91
N ASN A 160 -14.68 -5.89 27.08
CA ASN A 160 -14.27 -6.39 28.40
C ASN A 160 -12.85 -5.89 28.72
N PHE A 161 -12.72 -4.73 29.35
CA PHE A 161 -11.41 -4.15 29.67
C PHE A 161 -10.62 -4.95 30.71
N LYS A 162 -11.29 -5.78 31.54
CA LYS A 162 -10.60 -6.72 32.44
C LYS A 162 -9.79 -7.76 31.68
N ASP A 163 -10.23 -8.14 30.47
CA ASP A 163 -9.42 -8.84 29.48
C ASP A 163 -8.70 -7.82 28.59
N SER A 164 -7.63 -7.24 29.11
CA SER A 164 -6.91 -6.16 28.43
C SER A 164 -6.31 -6.59 27.09
N GLU A 165 -5.93 -7.86 26.94
CA GLU A 165 -5.41 -8.39 25.66
C GLU A 165 -6.53 -8.58 24.63
N GLY A 166 -7.68 -9.13 25.05
CA GLY A 166 -8.86 -9.23 24.20
C GLY A 166 -9.38 -7.87 23.73
N ALA A 167 -9.55 -6.92 24.66
CA ALA A 167 -9.98 -5.55 24.35
C ALA A 167 -8.97 -4.81 23.47
N LYS A 168 -7.66 -4.94 23.74
CA LYS A 168 -6.59 -4.38 22.88
C LYS A 168 -6.68 -4.94 21.46
N LYS A 169 -6.86 -6.26 21.33
CA LYS A 169 -7.01 -6.92 20.02
C LYS A 169 -8.24 -6.41 19.29
N GLN A 170 -9.40 -6.32 19.96
CA GLN A 170 -10.64 -5.82 19.38
C GLN A 170 -10.48 -4.38 18.84
N ILE A 171 -9.85 -3.51 19.64
CA ILE A 171 -9.57 -2.11 19.25
C ILE A 171 -8.63 -2.04 18.05
N ASN A 172 -7.52 -2.78 18.09
CA ASN A 172 -6.54 -2.76 17.01
C ASN A 172 -7.10 -3.38 15.71
N ASP A 173 -7.87 -4.47 15.80
CA ASP A 173 -8.54 -5.09 14.66
C ASP A 173 -9.52 -4.09 13.99
N TYR A 174 -10.32 -3.38 14.79
CA TYR A 174 -11.23 -2.32 14.30
C TYR A 174 -10.48 -1.22 13.54
N VAL A 175 -9.42 -0.68 14.13
CA VAL A 175 -8.64 0.40 13.50
C VAL A 175 -7.91 -0.10 12.25
N ASN A 176 -7.36 -1.31 12.29
CA ASN A 176 -6.66 -1.91 11.17
C ASN A 176 -7.58 -2.14 9.97
N GLU A 177 -8.82 -2.60 10.22
CA GLU A 177 -9.86 -2.74 9.20
C GLU A 177 -10.23 -1.39 8.60
N LYS A 178 -10.59 -0.41 9.45
CA LYS A 178 -11.06 0.92 9.00
C LYS A 178 -9.98 1.77 8.32
N THR A 179 -8.71 1.41 8.49
CA THR A 179 -7.56 2.13 7.90
C THR A 179 -6.86 1.32 6.81
N HIS A 180 -7.49 0.24 6.33
CA HIS A 180 -6.96 -0.60 5.25
C HIS A 180 -5.53 -1.10 5.48
N GLY A 181 -5.21 -1.51 6.72
CA GLY A 181 -3.89 -2.03 7.05
C GLY A 181 -2.82 -0.96 7.34
N LYS A 182 -3.16 0.33 7.24
CA LYS A 182 -2.17 1.41 7.44
C LYS A 182 -1.87 1.68 8.90
N ILE A 183 -2.82 1.36 9.78
CA ILE A 183 -2.68 1.49 11.22
C ILE A 183 -2.95 0.10 11.85
N PRO A 184 -1.97 -0.82 11.80
CA PRO A 184 -2.15 -2.18 12.29
C PRO A 184 -2.19 -2.27 13.82
N GLU A 185 -1.57 -1.30 14.50
CA GLU A 185 -1.54 -1.23 15.95
C GLU A 185 -1.72 0.22 16.39
N LEU A 186 -2.81 0.49 17.12
CA LEU A 186 -3.11 1.79 17.74
C LEU A 186 -2.77 1.77 19.22
N ILE A 187 -3.14 0.70 19.92
CA ILE A 187 -2.94 0.53 21.36
C ILE A 187 -1.96 -0.61 21.61
N THR A 188 -0.88 -0.31 22.34
CA THR A 188 0.10 -1.31 22.80
C THR A 188 -0.20 -1.78 24.23
N HIS A 189 -0.82 -0.92 25.06
CA HIS A 189 -1.20 -1.21 26.44
C HIS A 189 -2.54 -0.55 26.81
N LEU A 190 -3.35 -1.28 27.57
CA LEU A 190 -4.68 -0.90 28.01
C LEU A 190 -4.83 -1.24 29.49
N ASP A 191 -5.27 -0.29 30.30
CA ASP A 191 -5.47 -0.47 31.73
C ASP A 191 -6.76 -1.29 31.98
N PRO A 192 -6.74 -2.35 32.81
CA PRO A 192 -7.95 -3.07 33.22
C PRO A 192 -9.05 -2.21 33.85
N ALA A 193 -8.71 -1.05 34.42
CA ALA A 193 -9.65 -0.07 34.98
C ALA A 193 -10.30 0.85 33.93
N THR A 194 -9.96 0.68 32.64
CA THR A 194 -10.54 1.45 31.54
C THR A 194 -12.07 1.28 31.52
N LEU A 195 -12.79 2.39 31.46
CA LEU A 195 -14.26 2.41 31.34
C LEU A 195 -14.72 2.72 29.92
N MET A 196 -13.97 3.56 29.21
CA MET A 196 -14.34 4.01 27.88
C MET A 196 -13.11 4.43 27.06
N VAL A 197 -13.06 3.99 25.80
CA VAL A 197 -12.05 4.40 24.82
C VAL A 197 -12.74 5.02 23.61
N LEU A 198 -12.40 6.27 23.32
CA LEU A 198 -12.83 6.96 22.12
C LEU A 198 -11.74 6.88 21.05
N ILE A 199 -12.12 6.35 19.89
CA ILE A 199 -11.23 6.17 18.74
C ILE A 199 -11.76 6.95 17.57
N ASN A 200 -10.91 7.80 17.04
CA ASN A 200 -11.16 8.53 15.82
C ASN A 200 -10.16 8.12 14.75
N HIS A 201 -10.65 7.88 13.53
CA HIS A 201 -9.82 7.59 12.38
C HIS A 201 -10.27 8.39 11.17
N ILE A 202 -9.30 8.75 10.34
CA ILE A 202 -9.55 9.36 9.05
C ILE A 202 -8.46 8.95 8.07
N PHE A 203 -8.87 8.56 6.88
CA PHE A 203 -8.02 8.09 5.80
C PHE A 203 -8.31 8.92 4.56
N PHE A 204 -7.26 9.43 3.93
CA PHE A 204 -7.37 10.17 2.68
C PHE A 204 -6.46 9.56 1.61
N LYS A 205 -7.01 9.43 0.40
CA LYS A 205 -6.31 9.00 -0.80
C LYS A 205 -6.85 9.76 -2.01
N GLY A 206 -5.96 10.29 -2.83
CA GLY A 206 -6.28 11.02 -4.05
C GLY A 206 -5.08 11.14 -4.96
N ASN A 207 -5.31 11.29 -6.27
CA ASN A 207 -4.26 11.58 -7.24
C ASN A 207 -4.08 13.10 -7.37
N TRP A 208 -2.88 13.57 -7.69
CA TRP A 208 -2.71 14.96 -8.12
C TRP A 208 -3.54 15.23 -9.37
N GLU A 209 -4.13 16.42 -9.50
CA GLU A 209 -4.75 16.83 -10.77
C GLU A 209 -3.72 16.78 -11.91
N THR A 210 -2.46 17.06 -11.58
CA THR A 210 -1.34 16.98 -12.51
C THR A 210 -0.09 16.48 -11.77
N SER A 211 0.24 15.21 -11.97
CA SER A 211 1.34 14.50 -11.28
C SER A 211 2.71 15.15 -11.47
N PHE A 212 3.62 14.85 -10.53
CA PHE A 212 5.05 15.08 -10.69
C PHE A 212 5.61 14.00 -11.63
N ASN A 213 6.62 14.35 -12.41
CA ASN A 213 7.33 13.34 -13.19
C ASN A 213 8.33 12.62 -12.29
N SER A 214 8.11 11.33 -12.05
CA SER A 214 8.99 10.51 -11.22
C SER A 214 10.41 10.40 -11.75
N THR A 215 10.64 10.62 -13.04
CA THR A 215 12.00 10.64 -13.62
C THR A 215 12.78 11.90 -13.26
N LEU A 216 12.11 12.94 -12.74
CA LEU A 216 12.73 14.20 -12.30
C LEU A 216 12.93 14.26 -10.78
N THR A 217 12.51 13.23 -10.04
CA THR A 217 12.77 13.14 -8.61
C THR A 217 14.23 12.79 -8.36
N GLU A 218 14.94 13.63 -7.61
CA GLU A 218 16.35 13.45 -7.28
C GLU A 218 16.59 13.58 -5.78
N LEU A 219 17.63 12.94 -5.25
CA LEU A 219 18.04 13.18 -3.87
C LEU A 219 18.60 14.60 -3.74
N GLN A 220 18.04 15.38 -2.83
CA GLN A 220 18.50 16.73 -2.51
C GLN A 220 18.61 16.92 -0.99
N ASP A 221 19.42 17.90 -0.60
CA ASP A 221 19.57 18.31 0.79
C ASP A 221 18.26 18.91 1.32
N PHE A 222 17.87 18.48 2.51
CA PHE A 222 16.85 19.07 3.33
C PHE A 222 17.46 19.48 4.67
N HIS A 223 17.38 20.76 4.99
CA HIS A 223 17.95 21.35 6.19
C HIS A 223 16.92 21.29 7.32
N VAL A 224 17.02 20.26 8.16
CA VAL A 224 16.13 20.05 9.33
C VAL A 224 16.27 21.19 10.33
N ASP A 225 17.52 21.61 10.56
CA ASP A 225 17.89 22.78 11.37
C ASP A 225 19.25 23.30 10.89
N LYS A 226 19.85 24.27 11.60
CA LYS A 226 21.13 24.90 11.22
C LYS A 226 22.31 23.91 11.14
N ASN A 227 22.25 22.82 11.89
CA ASN A 227 23.34 21.85 12.06
C ASN A 227 23.02 20.50 11.41
N THR A 228 21.75 20.23 11.11
CA THR A 228 21.26 18.94 10.64
C THR A 228 20.74 19.04 9.21
N THR A 229 21.40 18.35 8.28
CA THR A 229 20.94 18.19 6.90
C THR A 229 20.75 16.71 6.59
N VAL A 230 19.64 16.37 5.93
CA VAL A 230 19.30 15.00 5.51
C VAL A 230 19.05 14.98 4.01
N GLN A 231 19.29 13.83 3.37
CA GLN A 231 19.01 13.65 1.95
C GLN A 231 17.59 13.11 1.78
N VAL A 232 16.78 13.78 0.96
CA VAL A 232 15.37 13.41 0.70
C VAL A 232 15.14 13.24 -0.80
N PRO A 233 14.28 12.29 -1.23
CA PRO A 233 13.78 12.26 -2.60
C PRO A 233 12.96 13.52 -2.85
N MET A 234 13.51 14.47 -3.59
CA MET A 234 12.92 15.76 -3.89
C MET A 234 12.22 15.68 -5.24
N MET A 235 10.89 15.70 -5.21
CA MET A 235 10.05 15.68 -6.40
C MET A 235 10.05 17.07 -7.03
N MET A 236 10.20 17.14 -8.35
CA MET A 236 10.27 18.41 -9.09
C MET A 236 9.13 18.49 -10.10
N LYS A 237 8.50 19.67 -10.20
CA LYS A 237 7.59 19.98 -11.30
C LYS A 237 7.63 21.47 -11.65
N ARG A 238 7.48 21.76 -12.94
CA ARG A 238 7.23 23.11 -13.47
C ARG A 238 5.78 23.19 -13.93
N GLU A 239 4.97 24.02 -13.28
CA GLU A 239 3.52 24.10 -13.55
C GLU A 239 2.96 25.49 -13.27
N LYS A 240 1.80 25.83 -13.87
CA LYS A 240 1.01 26.98 -13.45
C LYS A 240 0.21 26.66 -12.19
N LEU A 241 0.76 27.02 -11.03
CA LEU A 241 0.18 26.77 -9.72
C LEU A 241 -0.32 28.05 -9.06
N TYR A 242 -1.31 27.93 -8.17
CA TYR A 242 -1.65 29.03 -7.28
C TYR A 242 -0.48 29.27 -6.33
N TYR A 243 0.11 30.45 -6.44
CA TYR A 243 1.25 30.89 -5.65
C TYR A 243 0.95 32.24 -5.02
N HIS A 244 1.25 32.37 -3.74
CA HIS A 244 1.15 33.64 -3.04
C HIS A 244 2.39 33.83 -2.16
N ARG A 245 2.97 35.02 -2.23
CA ARG A 245 3.97 35.46 -1.28
C ARG A 245 3.24 36.21 -0.18
N ASP A 246 3.24 35.66 1.02
CA ASP A 246 2.52 36.22 2.16
C ASP A 246 3.50 36.87 3.14
N ASP A 247 3.50 38.20 3.15
CA ASP A 247 4.38 38.99 4.01
C ASP A 247 3.93 38.98 5.47
N GLU A 248 2.64 38.69 5.76
CA GLU A 248 2.15 38.55 7.14
C GLU A 248 2.60 37.22 7.76
N LEU A 249 2.63 36.17 6.95
CA LEU A 249 3.09 34.83 7.35
C LEU A 249 4.61 34.66 7.19
N PHE A 250 5.32 35.66 6.63
CA PHE A 250 6.73 35.54 6.25
C PHE A 250 6.99 34.26 5.45
N SER A 251 6.13 33.96 4.48
CA SER A 251 6.08 32.63 3.87
C SER A 251 5.77 32.66 2.37
N SER A 252 6.30 31.69 1.65
CA SER A 252 5.87 31.37 0.28
C SER A 252 4.84 30.26 0.33
N MET A 253 3.67 30.48 -0.26
CA MET A 253 2.57 29.52 -0.25
C MET A 253 2.30 28.97 -1.65
N VAL A 254 2.02 27.67 -1.75
CA VAL A 254 1.67 26.98 -3.00
C VAL A 254 0.48 26.06 -2.77
N ILE A 255 -0.47 26.02 -3.71
CA ILE A 255 -1.54 25.01 -3.74
C ILE A 255 -1.26 23.97 -4.82
N LEU A 256 -1.27 22.70 -4.42
CA LEU A 256 -1.28 21.55 -5.30
C LEU A 256 -2.68 20.91 -5.31
N PRO A 257 -3.43 21.01 -6.41
CA PRO A 257 -4.76 20.41 -6.51
C PRO A 257 -4.69 18.89 -6.70
N TYR A 258 -5.66 18.18 -6.11
CA TYR A 258 -5.93 16.77 -6.41
C TYR A 258 -7.01 16.65 -7.49
N GLU A 259 -7.11 15.48 -8.11
CA GLU A 259 -8.28 15.11 -8.92
C GLU A 259 -9.53 15.11 -8.04
N GLY A 260 -10.44 16.05 -8.27
CA GLY A 260 -11.68 16.17 -7.50
C GLY A 260 -11.64 17.35 -6.52
N ASN A 261 -12.18 17.14 -5.32
CA ASN A 261 -12.54 18.22 -4.42
C ASN A 261 -11.56 18.41 -3.27
N ALA A 262 -10.27 18.22 -3.52
CA ALA A 262 -9.23 18.37 -2.49
C ALA A 262 -8.01 19.12 -3.03
N CYS A 263 -7.30 19.81 -2.14
CA CYS A 263 -6.01 20.40 -2.45
C CYS A 263 -5.05 20.32 -1.26
N LEU A 264 -3.76 20.22 -1.55
CA LEU A 264 -2.69 20.38 -0.57
C LEU A 264 -2.18 21.82 -0.62
N ILE A 265 -2.35 22.54 0.48
CA ILE A 265 -1.77 23.87 0.67
C ILE A 265 -0.44 23.69 1.41
N LEU A 266 0.63 24.20 0.81
CA LEU A 266 1.98 24.15 1.35
C LEU A 266 2.41 25.57 1.71
N VAL A 267 2.99 25.73 2.89
CA VAL A 267 3.47 27.02 3.42
C VAL A 267 4.92 26.86 3.80
N LEU A 268 5.80 27.54 3.07
CA LEU A 268 7.25 27.53 3.28
C LEU A 268 7.66 28.85 3.96
N PRO A 269 7.92 28.85 5.28
CA PRO A 269 8.41 30.03 5.97
C PRO A 269 9.77 30.47 5.46
N ASP A 270 10.04 31.76 5.57
CA ASP A 270 11.37 32.31 5.37
C ASP A 270 12.37 31.72 6.35
N GLU A 271 13.63 31.81 6.00
CA GLU A 271 14.71 31.32 6.84
C GLU A 271 14.67 31.99 8.22
N GLY A 272 14.61 31.17 9.28
CA GLY A 272 14.50 31.63 10.66
C GLY A 272 13.14 32.21 11.06
N LYS A 273 12.09 32.09 10.22
CA LYS A 273 10.74 32.64 10.47
C LYS A 273 9.66 31.60 10.81
N LEU A 274 10.06 30.36 11.11
CA LEU A 274 9.12 29.25 11.37
C LEU A 274 8.12 29.55 12.50
N GLU A 275 8.60 30.09 13.63
CA GLU A 275 7.75 30.40 14.79
C GLU A 275 6.83 31.60 14.52
N GLN A 276 7.29 32.63 13.80
CA GLN A 276 6.46 33.76 13.42
C GLN A 276 5.36 33.34 12.44
N ALA A 277 5.69 32.46 11.49
CA ALA A 277 4.72 31.86 10.59
C ALA A 277 3.68 31.02 11.37
N LEU A 278 4.13 30.25 12.37
CA LEU A 278 3.25 29.49 13.26
C LEU A 278 2.30 30.39 14.03
N ASP A 279 2.81 31.42 14.71
CA ASP A 279 2.01 32.38 15.48
C ASP A 279 0.97 33.09 14.60
N ALA A 280 1.35 33.44 13.37
CA ALA A 280 0.45 34.05 12.41
C ALA A 280 -0.62 33.06 11.91
N ILE A 281 -0.27 31.78 11.67
CA ILE A 281 -1.24 30.71 11.35
C ILE A 281 -2.25 30.55 12.49
N ILE A 282 -1.79 30.57 13.75
CA ILE A 282 -2.63 30.39 14.95
C ILE A 282 -3.55 31.59 15.17
N SER A 283 -3.11 32.80 14.89
CA SER A 283 -3.85 34.05 15.17
C SER A 283 -5.04 34.30 14.23
N GLY A 284 -5.59 33.26 13.60
CA GLY A 284 -6.76 33.35 12.71
C GLY A 284 -6.46 33.93 11.33
N LYS A 285 -5.21 34.29 11.02
CA LYS A 285 -4.77 34.71 9.68
C LYS A 285 -4.54 33.53 8.72
N GLY A 286 -4.90 32.31 9.14
CA GLY A 286 -4.41 30.98 8.73
C GLY A 286 -4.28 30.63 7.24
N ILE A 287 -4.11 29.33 6.99
CA ILE A 287 -3.83 28.75 5.67
C ILE A 287 -5.08 28.81 4.78
N SER A 288 -5.52 29.99 4.37
CA SER A 288 -6.75 30.18 3.60
C SER A 288 -6.48 30.16 2.10
N ARG A 289 -7.27 29.37 1.37
CA ARG A 289 -7.30 29.37 -0.10
C ARG A 289 -7.69 30.75 -0.67
N SER A 290 -8.40 31.59 0.07
CA SER A 290 -8.80 32.93 -0.37
C SER A 290 -7.62 33.89 -0.57
N ARG A 291 -6.42 33.57 -0.06
CA ARG A 291 -5.20 34.35 -0.24
C ARG A 291 -4.56 34.17 -1.64
N PHE A 292 -5.04 33.21 -2.44
CA PHE A 292 -4.48 32.88 -3.73
C PHE A 292 -5.31 33.46 -4.88
N LEU A 293 -4.86 34.60 -5.40
CA LEU A 293 -5.61 35.34 -6.42
C LEU A 293 -5.21 34.97 -7.86
N GLU A 294 -4.00 34.45 -8.08
CA GLU A 294 -3.47 34.22 -9.43
C GLU A 294 -2.65 32.92 -9.51
N LYS A 295 -2.73 32.25 -10.66
CA LYS A 295 -1.80 31.16 -11.00
C LYS A 295 -0.52 31.74 -11.60
N ARG A 296 0.64 31.31 -11.09
CA ARG A 296 1.96 31.66 -11.63
C ARG A 296 2.70 30.41 -12.09
N LYS A 297 3.63 30.57 -13.02
CA LYS A 297 4.53 29.48 -13.41
C LYS A 297 5.53 29.27 -12.27
N VAL A 298 5.47 28.12 -11.63
CA VAL A 298 6.27 27.77 -10.44
C VAL A 298 7.11 26.54 -10.75
N ASP A 299 8.40 26.61 -10.42
CA ASP A 299 9.28 25.45 -10.29
C ASP A 299 9.25 25.01 -8.83
N ILE A 300 8.42 24.00 -8.54
CA ILE A 300 8.23 23.48 -7.19
C ILE A 300 9.12 22.25 -6.96
N TYR A 301 9.78 22.23 -5.81
CA TYR A 301 10.56 21.12 -5.30
C TYR A 301 9.95 20.70 -3.95
N LEU A 302 9.40 19.50 -3.88
CA LEU A 302 8.69 18.99 -2.71
C LEU A 302 9.28 17.64 -2.30
N PRO A 303 9.70 17.44 -1.04
CA PRO A 303 10.16 16.14 -0.60
C PRO A 303 9.03 15.12 -0.67
N ARG A 304 9.36 13.88 -1.01
CA ARG A 304 8.47 12.74 -0.76
C ARG A 304 8.31 12.58 0.76
N ILE A 305 7.08 12.42 1.22
CA ILE A 305 6.75 12.42 2.64
C ILE A 305 5.93 11.17 2.97
N SER A 306 6.29 10.47 4.04
CA SER A 306 5.48 9.41 4.64
C SER A 306 5.44 9.66 6.12
N ILE A 307 4.31 10.12 6.65
CA ILE A 307 4.15 10.49 8.05
C ILE A 307 3.04 9.66 8.66
N SER A 308 3.28 9.15 9.88
CA SER A 308 2.29 8.48 10.70
C SER A 308 2.47 8.93 12.15
N THR A 309 1.49 9.63 12.68
CA THR A 309 1.51 10.23 14.02
C THR A 309 0.38 9.66 14.86
N SER A 310 0.65 9.45 16.14
CA SER A 310 -0.33 9.01 17.13
C SER A 310 -0.26 9.95 18.33
N TYR A 311 -1.40 10.45 18.79
CA TYR A 311 -1.49 11.30 19.96
C TYR A 311 -2.41 10.68 21.00
N ASP A 312 -1.92 10.63 22.22
CA ASP A 312 -2.77 10.50 23.40
C ASP A 312 -3.25 11.90 23.78
N LEU A 313 -4.53 12.16 23.54
CA LEU A 313 -5.11 13.49 23.71
C LEU A 313 -5.55 13.76 25.14
N GLU A 314 -5.59 12.76 26.01
CA GLU A 314 -6.02 12.86 27.41
C GLU A 314 -5.22 13.94 28.17
N HIS A 315 -3.91 13.96 27.99
CA HIS A 315 -3.04 14.92 28.68
C HIS A 315 -2.90 16.28 27.97
N LEU A 316 -3.34 16.36 26.71
CA LEU A 316 -3.17 17.54 25.86
C LEU A 316 -4.40 18.45 25.94
N LEU A 317 -5.58 17.89 25.79
CA LEU A 317 -6.82 18.66 25.67
C LEU A 317 -7.21 19.47 26.91
N PRO A 318 -6.86 19.08 28.16
CA PRO A 318 -7.00 19.92 29.33
C PRO A 318 -6.34 21.29 29.19
N LYS A 319 -5.22 21.38 28.46
CA LYS A 319 -4.48 22.63 28.24
C LYS A 319 -5.20 23.60 27.32
N ILE A 320 -6.14 23.12 26.49
CA ILE A 320 -6.96 23.95 25.58
C ILE A 320 -8.43 24.03 26.00
N GLY A 321 -8.76 23.62 27.22
CA GLY A 321 -10.05 23.87 27.84
C GLY A 321 -10.91 22.64 28.04
N ILE A 322 -10.63 21.48 27.42
CA ILE A 322 -11.42 20.25 27.60
C ILE A 322 -10.81 19.45 28.78
N ARG A 323 -11.33 19.66 29.98
CA ARG A 323 -10.73 19.19 31.25
C ARG A 323 -11.62 18.18 31.97
N ASP A 324 -12.85 18.56 32.27
CA ASP A 324 -13.68 17.87 33.26
C ASP A 324 -13.91 16.40 32.89
N ILE A 325 -14.00 16.12 31.58
CA ILE A 325 -14.31 14.81 31.03
C ILE A 325 -13.25 13.71 31.32
N PHE A 326 -12.03 14.12 31.68
CA PHE A 326 -10.91 13.24 32.04
C PHE A 326 -10.75 13.10 33.56
N THR A 327 -11.70 13.61 34.35
CA THR A 327 -11.60 13.65 35.80
C THR A 327 -12.83 13.05 36.46
N ASP A 328 -12.71 12.77 37.75
CA ASP A 328 -13.85 12.42 38.60
C ASP A 328 -14.94 13.51 38.65
N ASN A 329 -14.74 14.73 38.11
CA ASN A 329 -15.81 15.74 38.06
C ASN A 329 -16.67 15.63 36.78
N ALA A 330 -16.37 14.66 35.90
CA ALA A 330 -17.11 14.45 34.66
C ALA A 330 -18.58 14.11 34.94
N ASP A 331 -19.49 14.95 34.45
CA ASP A 331 -20.92 14.65 34.39
C ASP A 331 -21.25 14.02 33.03
N LEU A 332 -21.03 12.71 32.95
CA LEU A 332 -21.33 11.85 31.80
C LEU A 332 -22.60 11.01 32.02
N THR A 333 -23.51 11.50 32.86
CA THR A 333 -24.78 10.82 33.18
C THR A 333 -25.72 10.71 31.98
N GLY A 334 -25.46 11.48 30.91
CA GLY A 334 -26.12 11.31 29.62
C GLY A 334 -25.68 10.06 28.86
N ILE A 335 -24.57 9.42 29.24
CA ILE A 335 -24.12 8.12 28.70
C ILE A 335 -24.69 6.98 29.51
N SER A 336 -24.50 6.96 30.84
CA SER A 336 -25.07 5.96 31.74
C SER A 336 -25.28 6.57 33.12
N THR A 337 -26.34 6.15 33.81
CA THR A 337 -26.69 6.65 35.15
C THR A 337 -26.17 5.77 36.27
N GLU A 338 -25.68 4.57 35.97
CA GLU A 338 -25.36 3.55 36.98
C GLU A 338 -23.99 3.74 37.60
N PHE A 339 -23.06 4.36 36.88
CA PHE A 339 -21.68 4.54 37.30
C PHE A 339 -21.22 5.96 37.06
N LYS A 340 -20.29 6.41 37.90
CA LYS A 340 -19.58 7.66 37.67
C LYS A 340 -18.58 7.43 36.54
N LEU A 341 -18.89 7.95 35.36
CA LEU A 341 -18.10 7.75 34.15
C LEU A 341 -17.06 8.85 33.96
N GLN A 342 -15.89 8.48 33.45
CA GLN A 342 -14.89 9.38 32.90
C GLN A 342 -14.31 8.78 31.62
N VAL A 343 -13.76 9.62 30.74
CA VAL A 343 -13.03 9.13 29.56
C VAL A 343 -11.66 8.66 30.01
N SER A 344 -11.39 7.37 29.84
CA SER A 344 -10.11 6.78 30.27
C SER A 344 -9.00 6.94 29.23
N LYS A 345 -9.34 7.09 27.94
CA LYS A 345 -8.34 7.25 26.87
C LYS A 345 -8.95 7.84 25.61
N VAL A 346 -8.22 8.77 24.97
CA VAL A 346 -8.57 9.31 23.65
C VAL A 346 -7.38 9.26 22.72
N LEU A 347 -7.54 8.51 21.63
CA LEU A 347 -6.46 8.26 20.69
C LEU A 347 -6.81 8.81 19.32
N HIS A 348 -5.91 9.66 18.81
CA HIS A 348 -5.95 10.15 17.44
C HIS A 348 -4.74 9.62 16.68
N LYS A 349 -4.97 8.92 15.58
CA LYS A 349 -3.90 8.47 14.68
C LYS A 349 -4.18 8.91 13.25
N ALA A 350 -3.18 9.53 12.64
CA ALA A 350 -3.25 10.02 11.28
C ALA A 350 -2.00 9.58 10.51
N ALA A 351 -2.22 9.17 9.26
CA ALA A 351 -1.14 8.82 8.35
C ALA A 351 -1.36 9.49 6.99
N LEU A 352 -0.27 9.93 6.37
CA LEU A 352 -0.28 10.52 5.03
C LEU A 352 0.99 10.13 4.28
N GLU A 353 0.81 9.69 3.05
CA GLU A 353 1.88 9.41 2.11
C GLU A 353 1.74 10.35 0.91
N VAL A 354 2.76 11.15 0.61
CA VAL A 354 2.80 12.11 -0.49
C VAL A 354 3.91 11.70 -1.45
N ASN A 355 3.55 11.33 -2.67
CA ASN A 355 4.47 10.93 -3.73
C ASN A 355 4.13 11.60 -5.07
N GLU A 356 4.82 11.20 -6.14
CA GLU A 356 4.74 11.85 -7.43
C GLU A 356 3.37 11.76 -8.09
N ASN A 357 2.56 10.77 -7.72
CA ASN A 357 1.21 10.58 -8.26
C ASN A 357 0.10 11.17 -7.38
N GLY A 358 0.41 11.53 -6.13
CA GLY A 358 -0.55 11.99 -5.14
C GLY A 358 -0.38 11.25 -3.82
N THR A 359 -1.50 10.87 -3.22
CA THR A 359 -1.57 10.05 -2.00
C THR A 359 -1.98 8.59 -2.27
N VAL A 360 -2.08 8.15 -3.56
CA VAL A 360 -1.70 6.83 -4.14
C VAL A 360 -2.26 6.69 -5.58
N ALA A 361 -1.40 6.20 -6.50
CA ALA A 361 -1.32 6.36 -7.97
C ALA A 361 -2.51 6.03 -8.91
N ALA A 362 -2.67 6.75 -10.03
CA ALA A 362 -1.95 6.55 -11.33
C ALA A 362 -2.37 7.58 -12.42
N ALA A 363 -1.42 8.22 -13.12
CA ALA A 363 -1.55 8.68 -14.51
C ALA A 363 -0.22 9.23 -15.05
N VAL A 364 0.19 8.76 -16.24
CA VAL A 364 1.28 9.32 -17.04
C VAL A 364 0.73 10.54 -17.79
N THR A 365 1.28 11.72 -17.54
CA THR A 365 1.03 12.91 -18.38
C THR A 365 2.30 13.23 -19.16
N ASP A 366 2.18 13.18 -20.49
CA ASP A 366 3.21 13.61 -21.42
C ASP A 366 3.55 15.09 -21.18
N ILE A 367 4.83 15.38 -21.01
CA ILE A 367 5.34 16.75 -20.83
C ILE A 367 5.49 17.40 -22.21
N GLU A 368 4.55 18.25 -22.60
CA GLU A 368 4.78 19.24 -23.65
C GLU A 368 5.60 20.41 -23.09
N ILE A 369 6.89 20.47 -23.44
CA ILE A 369 7.73 21.65 -23.19
C ILE A 369 7.38 22.72 -24.24
N GLN A 370 6.31 23.48 -23.99
CA GLN A 370 6.02 24.68 -24.78
C GLN A 370 6.91 25.84 -24.31
N ARG A 371 7.86 26.23 -25.18
CA ARG A 371 8.64 27.47 -25.04
C ARG A 371 7.74 28.66 -25.39
N ASN A 372 7.08 29.23 -24.38
CA ASN A 372 6.54 30.58 -24.47
C ASN A 372 7.44 31.55 -23.69
N ILE A 373 7.79 32.66 -24.34
CA ILE A 373 8.55 33.79 -23.81
C ILE A 373 7.64 34.49 -22.77
N ALA A 374 7.67 34.01 -21.54
CA ALA A 374 6.98 34.60 -20.39
C ALA A 374 7.97 34.72 -19.22
N ALA A 375 7.67 35.60 -18.26
CA ALA A 375 8.48 35.89 -17.07
C ALA A 375 9.11 34.63 -16.43
N PRO A 376 10.33 34.73 -15.87
CA PRO A 376 11.01 33.58 -15.27
C PRO A 376 10.13 32.92 -14.21
N PRO A 377 10.11 31.58 -14.13
CA PRO A 377 9.29 30.87 -13.16
C PRO A 377 9.73 31.21 -11.74
N VAL A 378 8.79 31.26 -10.81
CA VAL A 378 9.08 31.40 -9.38
C VAL A 378 9.59 30.06 -8.87
N ILE A 379 10.74 30.04 -8.19
CA ILE A 379 11.30 28.82 -7.61
C ILE A 379 10.83 28.72 -6.15
N VAL A 380 10.19 27.61 -5.80
CA VAL A 380 9.79 27.32 -4.42
C VAL A 380 10.37 25.96 -4.04
N ASN A 381 11.37 25.98 -3.17
CA ASN A 381 12.08 24.79 -2.74
C ASN A 381 11.77 24.45 -1.27
N PHE A 382 11.01 23.37 -1.06
CA PHE A 382 10.66 22.86 0.26
C PHE A 382 11.82 22.02 0.85
N ASN A 383 13.00 22.63 0.98
CA ASN A 383 14.22 22.02 1.51
C ASN A 383 14.51 22.35 2.99
N ARG A 384 13.50 22.79 3.74
CA ARG A 384 13.57 23.16 5.16
C ARG A 384 12.19 23.03 5.81
N PRO A 385 12.05 23.06 7.15
CA PRO A 385 10.76 22.89 7.81
C PRO A 385 9.65 23.77 7.24
N PHE A 386 8.48 23.16 7.02
CA PHE A 386 7.34 23.80 6.37
C PHE A 386 6.02 23.30 6.95
N PHE A 387 4.95 24.05 6.72
CA PHE A 387 3.60 23.63 7.10
C PHE A 387 2.83 23.13 5.89
N MET A 388 1.89 22.23 6.14
CA MET A 388 0.99 21.70 5.14
C MET A 388 -0.43 21.59 5.68
N SER A 389 -1.39 21.78 4.79
CA SER A 389 -2.81 21.59 5.07
C SER A 389 -3.48 20.91 3.89
N LEU A 390 -4.03 19.72 4.12
CA LEU A 390 -4.93 19.08 3.16
C LEU A 390 -6.35 19.62 3.40
N MET A 391 -6.97 20.17 2.36
CA MET A 391 -8.26 20.86 2.45
C MET A 391 -9.26 20.28 1.45
N ASP A 392 -10.50 20.09 1.90
CA ASP A 392 -11.62 19.85 0.98
C ASP A 392 -12.04 21.20 0.35
N THR A 393 -12.06 21.26 -0.97
CA THR A 393 -12.31 22.50 -1.70
C THR A 393 -13.78 22.85 -1.83
N ASN A 394 -14.70 21.90 -1.63
CA ASN A 394 -16.13 22.14 -1.69
C ASN A 394 -16.67 22.70 -0.39
N ILE A 395 -16.29 22.10 0.73
CA ILE A 395 -16.76 22.53 2.06
C ILE A 395 -15.81 23.54 2.72
N HIS A 396 -14.63 23.74 2.13
CA HIS A 396 -13.58 24.61 2.66
C HIS A 396 -13.12 24.21 4.07
N GLN A 397 -12.95 22.91 4.30
CA GLN A 397 -12.54 22.35 5.59
C GLN A 397 -11.11 21.84 5.54
N HIS A 398 -10.32 22.14 6.57
CA HIS A 398 -9.03 21.52 6.80
C HIS A 398 -9.23 20.07 7.27
N LEU A 399 -8.87 19.11 6.41
CA LEU A 399 -8.95 17.68 6.69
C LEU A 399 -7.75 17.23 7.53
N PHE A 400 -6.55 17.70 7.16
CA PHE A 400 -5.32 17.43 7.88
C PHE A 400 -4.46 18.67 7.93
N VAL A 401 -3.73 18.84 9.03
CA VAL A 401 -2.76 19.92 9.23
C VAL A 401 -1.47 19.31 9.77
N GLY A 402 -0.33 19.80 9.28
CA GLY A 402 0.95 19.34 9.77
C GLY A 402 2.09 20.35 9.66
N LYS A 403 3.10 20.13 10.50
CA LYS A 403 4.42 20.76 10.46
C LYS A 403 5.43 19.68 10.14
N ILE A 404 6.11 19.80 9.00
CA ILE A 404 7.14 18.85 8.58
C ILE A 404 8.49 19.44 8.99
N VAL A 405 9.18 18.76 9.91
CA VAL A 405 10.51 19.15 10.39
C VAL A 405 11.58 18.27 9.74
N ASN A 406 11.32 16.97 9.62
CA ASN A 406 12.23 16.04 8.96
C ASN A 406 11.43 15.02 8.13
N PRO A 407 11.44 15.11 6.78
CA PRO A 407 10.72 14.18 5.91
C PRO A 407 11.16 12.72 6.02
N THR A 408 12.34 12.44 6.59
CA THR A 408 12.91 11.09 6.78
C THR A 408 12.69 10.51 8.18
N ALA A 409 12.08 11.27 9.10
CA ALA A 409 11.90 10.83 10.50
C ALA A 409 10.89 9.68 10.63
N ASP A 410 9.84 9.70 9.81
CA ASP A 410 8.71 8.76 9.87
C ASP A 410 8.78 7.66 8.81
N GLU A 411 9.95 7.46 8.16
CA GLU A 411 10.29 6.19 7.48
C GLU A 411 10.46 5.06 8.52
N LEU A 412 9.41 4.73 9.29
CA LEU A 412 9.35 3.66 10.30
C LEU A 412 10.74 3.27 10.84
N ARG A 413 11.43 4.22 11.49
CA ARG A 413 12.64 3.93 12.24
C ARG A 413 12.22 3.11 13.48
N PRO A 414 12.89 2.00 13.81
CA PRO A 414 12.71 1.35 15.09
C PRO A 414 13.16 2.37 16.14
N LEU A 415 12.27 2.63 17.10
CA LEU A 415 12.39 3.64 18.15
C LEU A 415 13.73 3.58 18.88
N ASP A 416 14.23 4.77 19.24
CA ASP A 416 15.42 5.02 20.03
C ASP A 416 15.49 4.14 21.29
N MET A 417 16.54 3.32 21.36
CA MET A 417 16.84 2.42 22.47
C MET A 417 18.06 2.94 23.27
N GLU A 418 18.07 4.22 23.65
CA GLU A 418 19.26 4.88 24.24
C GLU A 418 19.17 5.19 25.75
N SER A 419 18.07 4.90 26.46
CA SER A 419 17.98 5.26 27.90
C SER A 419 18.06 4.09 28.88
N THR A 420 17.79 2.86 28.44
CA THR A 420 17.70 1.68 29.32
C THR A 420 18.95 0.81 29.38
N TYR A 421 19.96 1.04 28.52
CA TYR A 421 21.20 0.24 28.49
C TYR A 421 22.25 0.63 29.53
N MET A 422 22.11 1.78 30.20
CA MET A 422 23.07 2.23 31.22
C MET A 422 22.93 1.52 32.58
N TRP A 423 21.81 0.82 32.84
CA TRP A 423 21.63 0.06 34.09
C TRP A 423 22.02 -1.42 33.97
N MET A 424 22.06 -2.00 32.77
CA MET A 424 22.43 -3.41 32.57
C MET A 424 23.95 -3.65 32.49
N LEU A 425 24.76 -2.60 32.30
CA LEU A 425 26.23 -2.69 32.27
C LEU A 425 26.87 -2.94 33.66
N VAL A 426 26.13 -2.77 34.77
CA VAL A 426 26.67 -2.94 36.13
C VAL A 426 26.45 -4.36 36.68
N ALA A 427 25.48 -5.12 36.17
CA ALA A 427 25.17 -6.46 36.67
C ALA A 427 25.98 -7.60 36.01
N GLY A 428 26.73 -7.32 34.94
CA GLY A 428 27.41 -8.33 34.10
C GLY A 428 28.89 -8.62 34.42
N ILE A 429 29.44 -8.15 35.54
CA ILE A 429 30.89 -8.25 35.85
C ILE A 429 31.23 -9.28 36.97
N LEU A 430 30.29 -10.08 37.48
CA LEU A 430 30.60 -10.98 38.63
C LEU A 430 30.29 -12.47 38.46
N VAL A 431 30.37 -13.02 37.24
CA VAL A 431 30.53 -14.48 37.09
C VAL A 431 31.51 -14.82 35.96
N VAL A 432 32.79 -14.48 36.16
CA VAL A 432 33.91 -15.15 35.48
C VAL A 432 34.54 -16.09 36.50
N GLY A 433 34.20 -17.36 36.45
CA GLY A 433 34.70 -18.33 37.42
C GLY A 433 34.06 -19.70 37.31
N HIS A 434 34.19 -20.36 36.15
CA HIS A 434 34.62 -21.76 36.03
C HIS A 434 34.39 -22.27 34.60
N CYS A 435 35.49 -22.60 33.92
CA CYS A 435 35.49 -23.32 32.65
C CYS A 435 35.16 -24.80 32.87
N GLN A 436 34.19 -25.31 32.12
CA GLN A 436 34.16 -26.70 31.64
C GLN A 436 33.82 -26.68 30.14
N PRO A 437 34.41 -27.59 29.33
CA PRO A 437 34.23 -27.58 27.88
C PRO A 437 32.86 -28.16 27.51
N LEU A 438 32.06 -27.41 26.75
CA LEU A 438 30.82 -27.90 26.15
C LEU A 438 31.12 -28.75 24.90
N PRO A 439 30.32 -29.80 24.60
CA PRO A 439 30.58 -30.74 23.52
C PRO A 439 30.17 -30.21 22.14
N ASP A 440 30.75 -30.81 21.10
CA ASP A 440 30.53 -30.61 19.66
C ASP A 440 29.12 -30.12 19.28
N CYS A 441 29.04 -28.87 18.82
CA CYS A 441 27.88 -28.36 18.10
C CYS A 441 27.86 -28.92 16.67
N LYS A 442 27.10 -30.00 16.45
CA LYS A 442 26.60 -30.35 15.11
C LYS A 442 25.77 -29.19 14.57
N GLY A 443 26.18 -28.62 13.44
CA GLY A 443 25.46 -27.57 12.73
C GLY A 443 24.06 -28.03 12.31
N ASN A 444 23.05 -27.24 12.65
CA ASN A 444 21.69 -27.41 12.15
C ASN A 444 21.60 -26.81 10.74
N ASN A 445 21.74 -27.63 9.69
CA ASN A 445 21.46 -27.24 8.31
C ASN A 445 19.95 -27.06 8.11
N LYS A 446 19.46 -25.82 7.98
CA LYS A 446 18.06 -25.51 7.62
C LYS A 446 17.89 -24.68 6.33
N THR A 447 18.88 -24.69 5.41
CA THR A 447 18.86 -23.86 4.18
C THR A 447 19.24 -24.63 2.91
N GLU A 448 18.52 -25.70 2.57
CA GLU A 448 18.69 -26.45 1.30
C GLU A 448 17.40 -26.44 0.46
N ILE A 449 17.51 -26.24 -0.86
CA ILE A 449 16.42 -26.49 -1.81
C ILE A 449 16.28 -28.01 -1.94
N TYR A 450 15.34 -28.61 -1.22
CA TYR A 450 15.08 -30.03 -1.33
C TYR A 450 14.34 -30.33 -2.64
N LEU A 451 15.09 -30.87 -3.60
CA LEU A 451 14.55 -31.65 -4.72
C LEU A 451 14.88 -33.10 -4.35
N GLN A 452 13.92 -33.86 -3.79
CA GLN A 452 14.20 -35.17 -3.20
C GLN A 452 14.91 -36.13 -4.17
N ASP A 453 15.97 -36.78 -3.69
CA ASP A 453 16.43 -38.08 -4.19
C ASP A 453 15.61 -39.15 -3.46
N GLU A 454 15.12 -40.15 -4.20
CA GLU A 454 14.32 -41.27 -3.70
C GLU A 454 15.12 -42.16 -2.73
N THR A 455 15.39 -41.72 -1.49
CA THR A 455 15.83 -42.61 -0.41
C THR A 455 15.59 -41.97 0.97
N HIS A 456 14.53 -42.45 1.64
CA HIS A 456 14.25 -42.47 3.07
C HIS A 456 14.60 -41.26 3.98
N SER A 457 13.57 -40.54 4.43
CA SER A 457 13.43 -40.11 5.85
C SER A 457 11.95 -39.88 6.22
N GLU A 458 11.56 -40.26 7.44
CA GLU A 458 10.19 -40.51 7.91
C GLU A 458 9.28 -39.27 8.17
N THR A 459 9.54 -38.11 7.56
CA THR A 459 8.64 -36.94 7.71
C THR A 459 8.56 -36.07 6.43
N SER A 460 8.16 -36.63 5.28
CA SER A 460 7.79 -35.83 4.10
C SER A 460 6.38 -35.28 4.26
N LEU A 461 6.19 -33.96 4.18
CA LEU A 461 4.85 -33.36 4.18
C LEU A 461 4.09 -33.77 2.91
N PRO A 462 2.75 -33.86 2.93
CA PRO A 462 1.97 -34.23 1.74
C PRO A 462 2.33 -33.41 0.51
N CYS A 463 2.45 -32.08 0.64
CA CYS A 463 2.79 -31.20 -0.48
C CYS A 463 4.18 -31.45 -1.10
N HIS A 464 5.11 -32.12 -0.40
CA HIS A 464 6.42 -32.47 -0.97
C HIS A 464 6.30 -33.47 -2.12
N LYS A 465 5.28 -34.34 -2.10
CA LYS A 465 5.07 -35.35 -3.14
C LYS A 465 4.79 -34.75 -4.52
N ILE A 466 4.22 -33.54 -4.58
CA ILE A 466 3.88 -32.86 -5.84
C ILE A 466 4.93 -31.85 -6.32
N SER A 467 6.01 -31.64 -5.55
CA SER A 467 7.05 -30.64 -5.83
C SER A 467 7.73 -30.87 -7.18
N THR A 468 8.15 -32.10 -7.45
CA THR A 468 8.82 -32.51 -8.69
C THR A 468 7.88 -32.36 -9.89
N GLY A 469 6.63 -32.83 -9.78
CA GLY A 469 5.62 -32.67 -10.83
C GLY A 469 5.38 -31.22 -11.19
N ASN A 470 5.14 -30.36 -10.19
CA ASN A 470 4.97 -28.92 -10.39
C ASN A 470 6.21 -28.25 -10.99
N THR A 471 7.42 -28.70 -10.63
CA THR A 471 8.67 -28.20 -11.21
C THR A 471 8.80 -28.60 -12.67
N ASN A 472 8.50 -29.85 -13.03
CA ASN A 472 8.48 -30.32 -14.41
C ASN A 472 7.49 -29.53 -15.26
N PHE A 473 6.26 -29.37 -14.75
CA PHE A 473 5.24 -28.54 -15.40
C PHE A 473 5.73 -27.10 -15.61
N ALA A 474 6.35 -26.49 -14.60
CA ALA A 474 6.89 -25.14 -14.69
C ALA A 474 7.92 -25.01 -15.82
N LEU A 475 8.88 -25.95 -15.89
CA LEU A 475 9.95 -25.91 -16.87
C LEU A 475 9.41 -26.15 -18.30
N HIS A 476 8.44 -27.04 -18.45
CA HIS A 476 7.77 -27.27 -19.73
C HIS A 476 6.96 -26.03 -20.17
N LEU A 477 6.16 -25.44 -19.28
CA LEU A 477 5.39 -24.23 -19.57
C LEU A 477 6.30 -23.05 -19.93
N TYR A 478 7.43 -22.90 -19.23
CA TYR A 478 8.42 -21.88 -19.53
C TYR A 478 9.02 -22.04 -20.94
N LYS A 479 9.31 -23.27 -21.39
CA LYS A 479 9.81 -23.55 -22.74
C LYS A 479 8.79 -23.18 -23.83
N GLU A 480 7.51 -23.45 -23.58
CA GLU A 480 6.45 -23.06 -24.53
C GLU A 480 6.24 -21.54 -24.56
N LEU A 481 6.28 -20.87 -23.41
CA LEU A 481 6.18 -19.40 -23.31
C LEU A 481 7.35 -18.70 -24.01
N THR A 482 8.58 -19.17 -23.79
CA THR A 482 9.79 -18.63 -24.43
C THR A 482 9.81 -18.87 -25.93
N SER A 483 9.29 -20.00 -26.39
CA SER A 483 9.15 -20.29 -27.82
C SER A 483 8.11 -19.39 -28.50
N ALA A 484 7.05 -19.01 -27.78
CA ALA A 484 6.01 -18.11 -28.29
C ALA A 484 6.45 -16.64 -28.34
N ALA A 485 7.23 -16.18 -27.35
CA ALA A 485 7.67 -14.80 -27.20
C ALA A 485 9.14 -14.73 -26.73
N PRO A 486 10.12 -14.97 -27.61
CA PRO A 486 11.52 -15.12 -27.23
C PRO A 486 12.17 -13.83 -26.71
N SER A 487 11.67 -12.68 -27.16
CA SER A 487 12.20 -11.34 -26.87
C SER A 487 11.46 -10.59 -25.76
N ASP A 488 10.44 -11.21 -25.15
CA ASP A 488 9.65 -10.59 -24.10
C ASP A 488 10.07 -11.07 -22.71
N ASN A 489 9.79 -10.23 -21.70
CA ASN A 489 9.86 -10.67 -20.31
C ASN A 489 8.81 -11.77 -20.09
N ILE A 490 9.21 -12.85 -19.41
CA ILE A 490 8.32 -13.95 -19.06
C ILE A 490 8.33 -14.08 -17.55
N PHE A 491 7.15 -14.14 -16.95
CA PHE A 491 7.02 -14.31 -15.52
C PHE A 491 5.67 -14.89 -15.18
N PHE A 492 5.62 -16.06 -14.55
CA PHE A 492 4.38 -16.75 -14.19
C PHE A 492 4.54 -17.55 -12.89
N SER A 493 3.42 -18.08 -12.38
CA SER A 493 3.42 -18.94 -11.20
C SER A 493 2.94 -20.34 -11.56
N PRO A 494 3.83 -21.35 -11.57
CA PRO A 494 3.44 -22.72 -11.90
C PRO A 494 2.52 -23.34 -10.85
N VAL A 495 2.75 -23.05 -9.57
CA VAL A 495 1.88 -23.49 -8.46
C VAL A 495 0.45 -23.00 -8.66
N SER A 496 0.29 -21.72 -8.99
CA SER A 496 -1.03 -21.12 -9.11
C SER A 496 -1.82 -21.71 -10.29
N ILE A 497 -1.15 -21.91 -11.43
CA ILE A 497 -1.75 -22.53 -12.63
C ILE A 497 -2.06 -24.02 -12.40
N SER A 498 -1.12 -24.78 -11.82
CA SER A 498 -1.29 -26.21 -11.55
C SER A 498 -2.40 -26.49 -10.54
N MET A 499 -2.54 -25.66 -9.50
CA MET A 499 -3.67 -25.73 -8.57
C MET A 499 -5.01 -25.53 -9.27
N ALA A 500 -5.11 -24.54 -10.16
CA ALA A 500 -6.34 -24.25 -10.89
C ALA A 500 -6.71 -25.39 -11.85
N LEU A 501 -5.72 -25.97 -12.54
CA LEU A 501 -5.92 -27.14 -13.42
C LEU A 501 -6.27 -28.41 -12.63
N ALA A 502 -5.62 -28.65 -11.50
CA ALA A 502 -5.93 -29.78 -10.62
C ALA A 502 -7.37 -29.67 -10.09
N MET A 503 -7.80 -28.48 -9.64
CA MET A 503 -9.18 -28.24 -9.24
C MET A 503 -10.16 -28.50 -10.41
N LEU A 504 -9.86 -27.98 -11.60
CA LEU A 504 -10.70 -28.18 -12.78
C LEU A 504 -10.86 -29.68 -13.12
N SER A 505 -9.80 -30.47 -12.97
CA SER A 505 -9.81 -31.91 -13.28
C SER A 505 -10.85 -32.71 -12.48
N LEU A 506 -11.17 -32.27 -11.25
CA LEU A 506 -12.23 -32.88 -10.43
C LEU A 506 -13.62 -32.72 -11.06
N GLY A 507 -13.81 -31.66 -11.83
CA GLY A 507 -15.02 -31.35 -12.58
C GLY A 507 -15.16 -32.10 -13.91
N THR A 508 -14.16 -32.90 -14.29
CA THR A 508 -14.11 -33.63 -15.57
C THR A 508 -14.33 -35.13 -15.38
N GLN A 509 -14.61 -35.82 -16.49
CA GLN A 509 -14.62 -37.29 -16.56
C GLN A 509 -13.26 -37.91 -16.24
N PRO A 510 -13.18 -39.16 -15.75
CA PRO A 510 -11.93 -39.80 -15.34
C PRO A 510 -10.82 -39.79 -16.40
N THR A 511 -11.15 -40.02 -17.68
CA THR A 511 -10.18 -40.02 -18.78
C THR A 511 -9.51 -38.66 -18.97
N ILE A 512 -10.28 -37.58 -18.94
CA ILE A 512 -9.78 -36.20 -19.08
C ILE A 512 -9.04 -35.78 -17.80
N ARG A 513 -9.54 -36.20 -16.64
CA ARG A 513 -8.88 -35.98 -15.35
C ARG A 513 -7.47 -36.54 -15.34
N THR A 514 -7.32 -37.81 -15.76
CA THR A 514 -6.01 -38.46 -15.90
C THR A 514 -5.10 -37.68 -16.85
N GLN A 515 -5.60 -37.26 -18.02
CA GLN A 515 -4.82 -36.44 -18.96
C GLN A 515 -4.33 -35.13 -18.35
N ILE A 516 -5.17 -34.43 -17.56
CA ILE A 516 -4.77 -33.19 -16.90
C ILE A 516 -3.67 -33.46 -15.87
N LEU A 517 -3.82 -34.49 -15.02
CA LEU A 517 -2.82 -34.80 -13.99
C LEU A 517 -1.50 -35.27 -14.60
N GLU A 518 -1.52 -36.09 -15.64
CA GLU A 518 -0.33 -36.47 -16.39
C GLU A 518 0.33 -35.26 -17.08
N GLY A 519 -0.48 -34.36 -17.66
CA GLY A 519 0.00 -33.11 -18.26
C GLY A 519 0.64 -32.14 -17.24
N LEU A 520 0.20 -32.19 -15.98
CA LEU A 520 0.84 -31.49 -14.85
C LEU A 520 2.15 -32.16 -14.39
N GLY A 521 2.57 -33.24 -15.04
CA GLY A 521 3.83 -33.93 -14.76
C GLY A 521 3.74 -34.97 -13.64
N PHE A 522 2.54 -35.45 -13.29
CA PHE A 522 2.36 -36.51 -12.30
C PHE A 522 2.37 -37.89 -12.95
N ASN A 523 3.13 -38.83 -12.39
CA ASN A 523 3.04 -40.24 -12.75
C ASN A 523 1.97 -40.93 -11.88
N LEU A 524 0.80 -41.20 -12.45
CA LEU A 524 -0.32 -41.80 -11.73
C LEU A 524 -0.09 -43.26 -11.32
N THR A 525 0.93 -43.93 -11.88
CA THR A 525 1.33 -45.27 -11.41
C THR A 525 2.11 -45.21 -10.10
N GLU A 526 2.78 -44.09 -9.83
CA GLU A 526 3.60 -43.87 -8.64
C GLU A 526 2.85 -43.11 -7.54
N THR A 527 2.08 -42.08 -7.93
CA THR A 527 1.32 -41.25 -7.00
C THR A 527 -0.18 -41.32 -7.32
N PRO A 528 -1.00 -41.94 -6.46
CA PRO A 528 -2.46 -42.02 -6.68
C PRO A 528 -3.12 -40.65 -6.74
N GLU A 529 -4.19 -40.50 -7.54
CA GLU A 529 -4.92 -39.22 -7.70
C GLU A 529 -5.35 -38.60 -6.36
N SER A 530 -5.83 -39.42 -5.43
CA SER A 530 -6.26 -38.97 -4.10
C SER A 530 -5.11 -38.34 -3.30
N GLU A 531 -3.89 -38.85 -3.44
CA GLU A 531 -2.72 -38.26 -2.81
C GLU A 531 -2.33 -36.93 -3.46
N ILE A 532 -2.43 -36.82 -4.79
CA ILE A 532 -2.15 -35.57 -5.51
C ILE A 532 -3.08 -34.46 -5.01
N TYR A 533 -4.39 -34.71 -4.94
CA TYR A 533 -5.35 -33.72 -4.47
C TYR A 533 -5.14 -33.35 -3.00
N LYS A 534 -4.88 -34.33 -2.12
CA LYS A 534 -4.53 -34.06 -0.72
C LYS A 534 -3.26 -33.21 -0.58
N SER A 535 -2.30 -33.44 -1.47
CA SER A 535 -1.02 -32.70 -1.51
C SER A 535 -1.23 -31.26 -1.95
N PHE A 536 -2.09 -31.01 -2.94
CA PHE A 536 -2.48 -29.66 -3.34
C PHE A 536 -3.25 -28.94 -2.24
N GLN A 537 -4.21 -29.59 -1.57
CA GLN A 537 -4.94 -29.01 -0.44
C GLN A 537 -3.99 -28.61 0.70
N HIS A 538 -3.05 -29.50 1.04
CA HIS A 538 -2.03 -29.21 2.03
C HIS A 538 -1.12 -28.03 1.60
N LEU A 539 -0.78 -27.94 0.31
CA LEU A 539 0.00 -26.83 -0.24
C LEU A 539 -0.77 -25.51 -0.15
N ILE A 540 -2.05 -25.48 -0.53
CA ILE A 540 -2.91 -24.28 -0.44
C ILE A 540 -2.96 -23.77 0.99
N HIS A 541 -3.30 -24.66 1.94
CA HIS A 541 -3.37 -24.32 3.36
C HIS A 541 -2.05 -23.74 3.86
N LYS A 542 -0.92 -24.35 3.48
CA LYS A 542 0.41 -23.92 3.89
C LYS A 542 0.80 -22.56 3.29
N LEU A 543 0.55 -22.33 2.01
CA LEU A 543 0.80 -21.03 1.37
C LEU A 543 -0.10 -19.93 1.95
N ASN A 544 -1.35 -20.25 2.30
CA ASN A 544 -2.26 -19.32 2.96
C ASN A 544 -1.85 -19.00 4.40
N LEU A 545 -1.33 -19.97 5.16
CA LEU A 545 -0.70 -19.70 6.44
C LEU A 545 0.55 -18.81 6.28
N SER A 546 1.34 -19.04 5.24
CA SER A 546 2.49 -18.19 4.90
C SER A 546 2.08 -16.78 4.42
N SER A 547 0.87 -16.61 3.87
CA SER A 547 0.33 -15.28 3.50
C SER A 547 0.12 -14.32 4.67
N LYS A 548 0.13 -14.85 5.90
CA LYS A 548 0.11 -14.01 7.12
C LYS A 548 1.50 -13.47 7.47
N LYS A 549 2.55 -14.05 6.88
CA LYS A 549 3.97 -13.76 7.12
C LYS A 549 4.59 -12.90 6.01
N HIS A 550 4.21 -13.15 4.75
CA HIS A 550 4.56 -12.35 3.58
C HIS A 550 3.30 -11.90 2.84
N GLU A 551 3.40 -10.86 2.02
CA GLU A 551 2.29 -10.44 1.14
C GLU A 551 2.19 -11.38 -0.08
N LEU A 552 1.98 -12.69 0.16
CA LEU A 552 1.66 -13.70 -0.86
C LEU A 552 0.15 -13.89 -0.91
N LYS A 553 -0.49 -13.61 -2.05
CA LYS A 553 -1.93 -13.83 -2.23
C LYS A 553 -2.16 -14.61 -3.51
N ILE A 554 -2.84 -15.74 -3.40
CA ILE A 554 -3.20 -16.62 -4.51
C ILE A 554 -4.73 -16.63 -4.59
N GLY A 555 -5.26 -16.43 -5.80
CA GLY A 555 -6.69 -16.48 -6.08
C GLY A 555 -6.96 -17.34 -7.31
N SER A 556 -7.86 -18.31 -7.16
CA SER A 556 -8.39 -19.09 -8.28
C SER A 556 -9.88 -18.81 -8.43
N PHE A 557 -10.28 -18.35 -9.61
CA PHE A 557 -11.64 -17.90 -9.88
C PHE A 557 -12.19 -18.62 -11.09
N MET A 558 -13.36 -19.22 -10.92
CA MET A 558 -14.13 -19.81 -12.00
C MET A 558 -15.29 -18.89 -12.33
N ILE A 559 -15.41 -18.46 -13.57
CA ILE A 559 -16.49 -17.59 -14.03
C ILE A 559 -17.34 -18.41 -14.97
N LEU A 560 -18.61 -18.55 -14.64
CA LEU A 560 -19.60 -19.30 -15.40
C LEU A 560 -20.64 -18.36 -15.95
N ASP A 561 -21.15 -18.68 -17.14
CA ASP A 561 -22.30 -17.96 -17.67
C ASP A 561 -23.48 -18.08 -16.71
N LYS A 562 -24.27 -17.02 -16.57
CA LYS A 562 -25.42 -16.95 -15.66
C LYS A 562 -26.47 -18.04 -15.91
N GLN A 563 -26.51 -18.60 -17.11
CA GLN A 563 -27.41 -19.69 -17.46
C GLN A 563 -26.95 -21.06 -16.92
N LEU A 564 -25.69 -21.18 -16.53
CA LEU A 564 -25.12 -22.41 -15.99
C LEU A 564 -25.25 -22.43 -14.47
N LYS A 565 -25.88 -23.49 -13.95
CA LYS A 565 -25.99 -23.73 -12.52
C LYS A 565 -24.90 -24.71 -12.08
N PRO A 566 -24.02 -24.34 -11.13
CA PRO A 566 -23.05 -25.27 -10.60
C PRO A 566 -23.73 -26.35 -9.76
N LEU A 567 -23.22 -27.58 -9.82
CA LEU A 567 -23.70 -28.68 -8.98
C LEU A 567 -23.37 -28.45 -7.49
N GLN A 568 -24.13 -29.10 -6.61
CA GLN A 568 -23.91 -29.03 -5.17
C GLN A 568 -22.56 -29.65 -4.76
N GLU A 569 -22.17 -30.76 -5.39
CA GLU A 569 -20.87 -31.43 -5.15
C GLU A 569 -19.68 -30.54 -5.54
N TRP A 570 -19.86 -29.69 -6.56
CA TRP A 570 -18.88 -28.69 -6.96
C TRP A 570 -18.63 -27.64 -5.86
N HIS A 571 -19.62 -27.38 -4.99
CA HIS A 571 -19.45 -26.43 -3.89
C HIS A 571 -18.45 -26.93 -2.84
N SER A 572 -18.35 -28.24 -2.62
CA SER A 572 -17.35 -28.79 -1.70
C SER A 572 -15.94 -28.74 -2.31
N ILE A 573 -15.83 -28.94 -3.62
CA ILE A 573 -14.54 -28.88 -4.33
C ILE A 573 -13.96 -27.46 -4.33
N LYS A 574 -14.77 -26.43 -4.61
CA LYS A 574 -14.30 -25.03 -4.57
C LYS A 574 -13.81 -24.63 -3.17
N GLU A 575 -14.47 -25.10 -2.10
CA GLU A 575 -14.08 -24.80 -0.73
C GLU A 575 -12.74 -25.45 -0.36
N LEU A 576 -12.51 -26.69 -0.80
CA LEU A 576 -11.24 -27.41 -0.60
C LEU A 576 -10.05 -26.76 -1.29
N TYR A 577 -10.29 -26.07 -2.41
CA TYR A 577 -9.28 -25.34 -3.17
C TYR A 577 -9.24 -23.84 -2.86
N GLU A 578 -10.06 -23.39 -1.90
CA GLU A 578 -10.28 -21.97 -1.57
C GLU A 578 -10.56 -21.10 -2.83
N ALA A 579 -11.22 -21.70 -3.82
CA ALA A 579 -11.55 -21.06 -5.08
C ALA A 579 -12.93 -20.41 -5.01
N THR A 580 -13.12 -19.35 -5.80
CA THR A 580 -14.42 -18.69 -5.90
C THR A 580 -15.08 -18.93 -7.25
N THR A 581 -16.41 -19.03 -7.26
CA THR A 581 -17.19 -19.12 -8.50
C THR A 581 -18.02 -17.84 -8.66
N LEU A 582 -17.94 -17.23 -9.83
CA LEU A 582 -18.74 -16.07 -10.22
C LEU A 582 -19.71 -16.46 -11.33
N SER A 583 -20.94 -15.99 -11.23
CA SER A 583 -21.97 -16.17 -12.25
C SER A 583 -22.18 -14.83 -12.96
N ILE A 584 -21.73 -14.72 -14.21
CA ILE A 584 -21.74 -13.47 -14.99
C ILE A 584 -22.48 -13.68 -16.30
N ASN A 585 -23.14 -12.63 -16.80
CA ASN A 585 -23.78 -12.65 -18.11
C ASN A 585 -22.77 -12.21 -19.19
N PHE A 586 -22.23 -13.16 -19.97
CA PHE A 586 -21.21 -12.87 -20.99
C PHE A 586 -21.73 -12.10 -22.21
N THR A 587 -23.05 -11.90 -22.36
CA THR A 587 -23.62 -11.19 -23.51
C THR A 587 -23.24 -9.71 -23.60
N ASN A 588 -22.86 -9.08 -22.48
CA ASN A 588 -22.37 -7.69 -22.46
C ASN A 588 -20.90 -7.65 -22.06
N PHE A 589 -20.04 -7.47 -23.06
CA PHE A 589 -18.59 -7.45 -22.93
C PHE A 589 -18.07 -6.41 -21.92
N PHE A 590 -18.52 -5.16 -22.02
CA PHE A 590 -18.05 -4.07 -21.17
C PHE A 590 -18.43 -4.27 -19.69
N SER A 591 -19.67 -4.70 -19.42
CA SER A 591 -20.10 -4.98 -18.05
C SER A 591 -19.37 -6.20 -17.46
N THR A 592 -19.14 -7.23 -18.27
CA THR A 592 -18.45 -8.45 -17.88
C THR A 592 -17.00 -8.16 -17.50
N ARG A 593 -16.28 -7.46 -18.40
CA ARG A 593 -14.90 -7.04 -18.15
C ARG A 593 -14.79 -6.18 -16.89
N ARG A 594 -15.69 -5.21 -16.68
CA ARG A 594 -15.70 -4.36 -15.48
C ARG A 594 -15.95 -5.16 -14.20
N GLN A 595 -16.88 -6.11 -14.22
CA GLN A 595 -17.18 -6.96 -13.04
C GLN A 595 -15.99 -7.85 -12.68
N ILE A 596 -15.36 -8.46 -13.69
CA ILE A 596 -14.19 -9.33 -13.50
C ILE A 596 -12.99 -8.51 -13.01
N SER A 597 -12.68 -7.37 -13.65
CA SER A 597 -11.63 -6.44 -13.20
C SER A 597 -11.85 -6.01 -11.76
N LYS A 598 -13.04 -5.50 -11.42
CA LYS A 598 -13.37 -5.03 -10.06
C LYS A 598 -13.22 -6.15 -9.03
N TYR A 599 -13.60 -7.37 -9.39
CA TYR A 599 -13.50 -8.51 -8.50
C TYR A 599 -12.04 -8.92 -8.28
N ILE A 600 -11.23 -9.05 -9.34
CA ILE A 600 -9.79 -9.35 -9.24
C ILE A 600 -9.07 -8.25 -8.47
N GLU A 601 -9.42 -6.99 -8.73
CA GLU A 601 -8.89 -5.83 -8.02
C GLU A 601 -9.18 -5.92 -6.51
N ASN A 602 -10.42 -6.25 -6.13
CA ASN A 602 -10.78 -6.43 -4.73
C ASN A 602 -10.01 -7.59 -4.07
N GLN A 603 -9.94 -8.75 -4.72
CA GLN A 603 -9.24 -9.94 -4.20
C GLN A 603 -7.72 -9.74 -4.11
N THR A 604 -7.16 -8.81 -4.89
CA THR A 604 -5.73 -8.51 -4.92
C THR A 604 -5.41 -7.16 -4.24
N TYR A 605 -6.34 -6.59 -3.46
CA TYR A 605 -6.18 -5.31 -2.75
C TYR A 605 -5.70 -4.16 -3.65
N GLY A 606 -6.20 -4.10 -4.89
CA GLY A 606 -5.84 -3.06 -5.86
C GLY A 606 -4.47 -3.23 -6.52
N LYS A 607 -3.81 -4.39 -6.35
CA LYS A 607 -2.51 -4.70 -6.97
C LYS A 607 -2.63 -5.13 -8.43
N ILE A 608 -3.73 -5.79 -8.78
CA ILE A 608 -4.06 -6.15 -10.15
C ILE A 608 -5.33 -5.39 -10.54
N ARG A 609 -5.18 -4.33 -11.36
CA ARG A 609 -6.25 -3.34 -11.61
C ARG A 609 -6.99 -3.51 -12.93
N GLU A 610 -6.29 -3.94 -13.96
CA GLU A 610 -6.89 -4.07 -15.30
C GLU A 610 -6.82 -5.51 -15.80
N PHE A 611 -7.99 -6.07 -16.05
CA PHE A 611 -8.17 -7.30 -16.81
C PHE A 611 -8.39 -6.92 -18.28
N LEU A 612 -7.43 -7.28 -19.14
CA LEU A 612 -7.30 -6.77 -20.52
C LEU A 612 -7.81 -7.75 -21.61
N GLN A 613 -8.56 -8.78 -21.25
CA GLN A 613 -8.99 -9.80 -22.21
C GLN A 613 -10.38 -9.53 -22.80
N ASP A 614 -10.48 -9.73 -24.12
CA ASP A 614 -11.75 -9.70 -24.84
C ASP A 614 -12.50 -11.04 -24.73
N PHE A 615 -13.80 -10.98 -24.47
CA PHE A 615 -14.69 -12.15 -24.44
C PHE A 615 -15.56 -12.17 -25.69
N ASN A 616 -15.78 -13.35 -26.25
CA ASN A 616 -16.68 -13.54 -27.39
C ASN A 616 -18.06 -14.03 -26.93
N GLN A 617 -19.05 -14.03 -27.83
CA GLN A 617 -20.40 -14.50 -27.53
C GLN A 617 -20.47 -16.00 -27.21
N ASP A 618 -19.43 -16.76 -27.58
CA ASP A 618 -19.30 -18.19 -27.31
C ASP A 618 -18.62 -18.48 -25.95
N THR A 619 -18.27 -17.43 -25.18
CA THR A 619 -17.65 -17.59 -23.86
C THR A 619 -18.70 -18.03 -22.86
N VAL A 620 -18.52 -19.23 -22.32
CA VAL A 620 -19.43 -19.86 -21.36
C VAL A 620 -18.76 -20.16 -20.02
N MET A 621 -17.43 -20.34 -20.04
CA MET A 621 -16.64 -20.65 -18.85
C MET A 621 -15.23 -20.07 -18.95
N VAL A 622 -14.81 -19.30 -17.93
CA VAL A 622 -13.47 -18.70 -17.86
C VAL A 622 -12.82 -19.07 -16.53
N LEU A 623 -11.62 -19.61 -16.58
CA LEU A 623 -10.79 -19.85 -15.39
C LEU A 623 -9.76 -18.73 -15.30
N VAL A 624 -9.80 -17.97 -14.21
CA VAL A 624 -8.84 -16.90 -13.92
C VAL A 624 -8.03 -17.28 -12.71
N ASN A 625 -6.72 -17.25 -12.86
CA ASN A 625 -5.79 -17.40 -11.77
C ASN A 625 -5.04 -16.08 -11.57
N SER A 626 -4.99 -15.61 -10.34
CA SER A 626 -4.21 -14.44 -9.96
C SER A 626 -3.27 -14.75 -8.81
N ILE A 627 -2.08 -14.18 -8.86
CA ILE A 627 -1.12 -14.30 -7.78
C ILE A 627 -0.30 -13.02 -7.63
N PHE A 628 -0.21 -12.54 -6.40
CA PHE A 628 0.61 -11.42 -6.01
C PHE A 628 1.62 -11.86 -4.97
N PHE A 629 2.87 -11.45 -5.14
CA PHE A 629 3.90 -11.73 -4.14
C PHE A 629 4.77 -10.50 -3.89
N LYS A 630 4.93 -10.21 -2.60
CA LYS A 630 5.88 -9.23 -2.11
C LYS A 630 6.46 -9.71 -0.78
N ALA A 631 7.79 -9.83 -0.76
CA ALA A 631 8.55 -10.29 0.39
C ALA A 631 9.69 -9.32 0.73
N LYS A 632 10.19 -9.44 1.95
CA LYS A 632 11.29 -8.65 2.49
C LYS A 632 12.58 -9.48 2.43
N TRP A 633 13.67 -8.89 1.97
CA TRP A 633 14.98 -9.55 1.99
C TRP A 633 15.39 -9.92 3.42
N MET A 634 15.99 -11.11 3.61
CA MET A 634 16.63 -11.46 4.87
C MET A 634 17.82 -10.53 5.13
N HIS A 635 18.58 -10.24 4.07
CA HIS A 635 19.65 -9.25 4.08
C HIS A 635 19.30 -8.12 3.10
N PRO A 636 18.87 -6.93 3.57
CA PRO A 636 18.45 -5.84 2.68
C PRO A 636 19.61 -5.27 1.86
N PHE A 637 19.27 -4.80 0.67
CA PHE A 637 20.18 -4.05 -0.19
C PHE A 637 20.37 -2.63 0.32
N LYS A 638 21.56 -2.06 0.12
CA LYS A 638 21.76 -0.62 0.20
C LYS A 638 21.28 0.01 -1.10
N HIS A 639 20.57 1.11 -0.99
CA HIS A 639 20.23 1.90 -2.17
C HIS A 639 21.50 2.55 -2.73
N TYR A 640 21.78 2.36 -4.02
CA TYR A 640 22.98 2.90 -4.65
C TYR A 640 22.63 3.46 -6.04
N TRP A 641 23.03 4.70 -6.30
CA TRP A 641 22.91 5.30 -7.64
C TRP A 641 24.25 5.15 -8.36
N ILE A 642 24.25 4.49 -9.53
CA ILE A 642 25.41 4.56 -10.43
C ILE A 642 25.41 5.97 -11.05
N LYS A 643 26.46 6.77 -10.79
CA LYS A 643 26.74 7.98 -11.56
C LYS A 643 26.86 7.59 -13.03
N LYS A 644 26.11 8.27 -13.91
CA LYS A 644 26.28 8.16 -15.37
C LYS A 644 27.75 8.46 -15.71
N HIS A 645 28.55 7.43 -15.96
CA HIS A 645 29.72 7.61 -16.80
C HIS A 645 29.22 7.87 -18.22
N GLN A 646 29.57 9.03 -18.77
CA GLN A 646 29.54 9.26 -20.20
C GLN A 646 30.46 8.23 -20.84
N SER A 647 29.86 7.30 -21.59
CA SER A 647 30.58 6.55 -22.60
C SER A 647 29.83 6.75 -23.90
N SER A 648 30.58 7.27 -24.87
CA SER A 648 30.21 7.47 -26.26
C SER A 648 30.33 6.15 -27.00
N SER A 649 29.19 5.55 -27.36
CA SER A 649 29.08 4.82 -28.63
C SER A 649 27.61 4.74 -29.04
N VAL A 650 27.45 4.76 -30.36
CA VAL A 650 26.25 4.95 -31.16
C VAL A 650 25.37 3.69 -31.15
N ASP A 651 24.05 3.93 -31.27
CA ASP A 651 22.97 2.98 -31.56
C ASP A 651 22.69 1.85 -30.55
N GLU A 652 21.97 2.21 -29.48
CA GLU A 652 20.72 1.56 -29.03
C GLU A 652 20.25 2.27 -27.74
N LYS A 653 18.94 2.47 -27.60
CA LYS A 653 18.34 3.18 -26.46
C LYS A 653 18.37 2.26 -25.23
N ILE A 654 19.54 2.12 -24.60
CA ILE A 654 19.71 1.28 -23.41
C ILE A 654 18.95 1.91 -22.24
N ILE A 655 17.82 1.31 -21.87
CA ILE A 655 17.11 1.59 -20.62
C ILE A 655 18.01 1.07 -19.49
N ARG A 656 18.62 1.98 -18.71
CA ARG A 656 19.46 1.60 -17.56
C ARG A 656 18.58 1.54 -16.31
N PRO A 657 18.25 0.35 -15.78
CA PRO A 657 17.45 0.22 -14.56
C PRO A 657 18.21 0.79 -13.34
N SER A 658 17.47 1.22 -12.32
CA SER A 658 18.08 1.51 -11.02
C SER A 658 18.64 0.22 -10.43
N MET A 659 19.90 0.23 -9.97
CA MET A 659 20.59 -0.96 -9.47
C MET A 659 20.69 -0.91 -7.96
N MET A 660 20.13 -1.91 -7.29
CA MET A 660 20.34 -2.19 -5.88
C MET A 660 21.74 -2.77 -5.68
N HIS A 661 22.40 -2.43 -4.56
CA HIS A 661 23.76 -2.88 -4.29
C HIS A 661 23.88 -3.47 -2.88
N GLN A 662 24.61 -4.58 -2.77
CA GLN A 662 24.90 -5.21 -1.50
C GLN A 662 26.26 -5.91 -1.53
N LYS A 663 27.03 -5.73 -0.46
CA LYS A 663 28.21 -6.54 -0.18
C LYS A 663 27.90 -7.48 0.97
N ALA A 664 27.67 -8.75 0.67
CA ALA A 664 27.26 -9.75 1.66
C ALA A 664 27.70 -11.16 1.24
N GLN A 665 27.63 -12.09 2.19
CA GLN A 665 27.81 -13.52 1.94
C GLN A 665 26.54 -14.07 1.31
N HIS A 666 26.66 -14.63 0.11
CA HIS A 666 25.56 -15.33 -0.57
C HIS A 666 26.05 -16.68 -1.06
N ARG A 667 25.10 -17.59 -1.29
CA ARG A 667 25.38 -18.86 -1.94
C ARG A 667 25.58 -18.61 -3.44
N PHE A 668 26.76 -18.93 -3.93
CA PHE A 668 27.21 -18.57 -5.28
C PHE A 668 27.86 -19.77 -5.97
N LEU A 669 27.64 -19.86 -7.28
CA LEU A 669 28.23 -20.85 -8.17
C LEU A 669 28.45 -20.22 -9.54
N TYR A 670 29.60 -20.48 -10.16
CA TYR A 670 29.76 -20.30 -11.59
C TYR A 670 29.78 -21.68 -12.25
N ASP A 671 28.75 -22.01 -13.03
CA ASP A 671 28.67 -23.28 -13.76
C ASP A 671 29.42 -23.14 -15.08
N LYS A 672 30.62 -23.73 -15.14
CA LYS A 672 31.50 -23.69 -16.33
C LYS A 672 30.90 -24.43 -17.52
N GLU A 673 30.08 -25.46 -17.30
CA GLU A 673 29.48 -26.25 -18.38
C GLU A 673 28.39 -25.46 -19.10
N LEU A 674 27.60 -24.71 -18.34
CA LEU A 674 26.50 -23.90 -18.85
C LEU A 674 26.89 -22.44 -19.11
N ALA A 675 28.10 -22.04 -18.70
CA ALA A 675 28.61 -20.68 -18.79
C ALA A 675 27.63 -19.68 -18.17
N CYS A 676 27.33 -19.85 -16.89
CA CYS A 676 26.41 -18.98 -16.16
C CYS A 676 26.77 -18.84 -14.68
N ILE A 677 26.44 -17.67 -14.12
CA ILE A 677 26.43 -17.42 -12.68
C ILE A 677 25.08 -17.88 -12.11
N VAL A 678 25.13 -18.59 -10.99
CA VAL A 678 23.96 -18.98 -10.19
C VAL A 678 24.13 -18.40 -8.80
N LEU A 679 23.13 -17.65 -8.36
CA LEU A 679 23.12 -16.93 -7.09
C LEU A 679 21.84 -17.27 -6.33
N GLN A 680 21.99 -17.76 -5.10
CA GLN A 680 20.88 -17.99 -4.19
C GLN A 680 20.87 -16.92 -3.09
N MET A 681 19.71 -16.30 -2.90
CA MET A 681 19.45 -15.32 -1.86
C MET A 681 18.19 -15.67 -1.07
N GLU A 682 18.13 -15.20 0.17
CA GLU A 682 17.06 -15.53 1.11
C GLU A 682 16.18 -14.29 1.35
N TYR A 683 14.86 -14.49 1.24
CA TYR A 683 13.88 -13.61 1.85
C TYR A 683 13.71 -14.00 3.32
N THR A 684 13.05 -13.15 4.11
CA THR A 684 12.66 -13.56 5.46
C THR A 684 11.74 -14.78 5.42
N GLU A 685 11.76 -15.60 6.48
CA GLU A 685 10.73 -16.63 6.76
C GLU A 685 10.50 -17.66 5.63
N ASP A 686 11.53 -18.45 5.29
CA ASP A 686 11.44 -19.67 4.46
C ASP A 686 11.14 -19.48 2.96
N VAL A 687 11.38 -18.30 2.39
CA VAL A 687 11.33 -18.09 0.93
C VAL A 687 12.72 -17.75 0.40
N LEU A 688 13.11 -18.33 -0.74
CA LEU A 688 14.38 -18.02 -1.41
C LEU A 688 14.18 -17.64 -2.86
N ILE A 689 15.17 -16.94 -3.40
CA ILE A 689 15.29 -16.65 -4.83
C ILE A 689 16.59 -17.23 -5.37
N LEU A 690 16.49 -17.88 -6.51
CA LEU A 690 17.61 -18.34 -7.32
C LEU A 690 17.66 -17.48 -8.58
N LEU A 691 18.75 -16.75 -8.73
CA LEU A 691 19.03 -15.90 -9.88
C LEU A 691 20.07 -16.58 -10.75
N VAL A 692 19.78 -16.72 -12.04
CA VAL A 692 20.71 -17.31 -13.01
C VAL A 692 21.05 -16.26 -14.05
N LEU A 693 22.32 -15.90 -14.13
CA LEU A 693 22.85 -14.91 -15.04
C LEU A 693 23.76 -15.61 -16.07
N PRO A 694 23.25 -15.95 -17.26
CA PRO A 694 24.06 -16.54 -18.33
C PRO A 694 25.17 -15.59 -18.77
N ASP A 695 26.28 -16.13 -19.24
CA ASP A 695 27.28 -15.35 -19.97
C ASP A 695 26.68 -14.81 -21.28
N GLU A 696 27.35 -13.82 -21.87
CA GLU A 696 26.85 -13.15 -23.06
C GLU A 696 26.60 -14.15 -24.21
N GLY A 697 25.41 -14.11 -24.80
CA GLY A 697 24.99 -15.06 -25.84
C GLY A 697 24.66 -16.48 -25.36
N LYS A 698 24.75 -16.79 -24.06
CA LYS A 698 24.54 -18.15 -23.51
C LYS A 698 23.14 -18.43 -22.97
N MET A 699 22.22 -17.47 -23.05
CA MET A 699 20.84 -17.62 -22.55
C MET A 699 20.17 -18.92 -23.04
N ARG A 700 20.16 -19.18 -24.35
CA ARG A 700 19.52 -20.40 -24.91
C ARG A 700 20.14 -21.69 -24.38
N GLN A 701 21.47 -21.73 -24.27
CA GLN A 701 22.18 -22.88 -23.71
C GLN A 701 21.72 -23.17 -22.27
N VAL A 702 21.57 -22.13 -21.47
CA VAL A 702 21.03 -22.26 -20.10
C VAL A 702 19.57 -22.70 -20.14
N GLU A 703 18.69 -22.05 -20.93
CA GLU A 703 17.27 -22.39 -21.07
C GLU A 703 17.05 -23.86 -21.51
N ASP A 704 17.82 -24.35 -22.48
CA ASP A 704 17.74 -25.74 -22.97
C ASP A 704 18.12 -26.76 -21.89
N SER A 705 19.07 -26.39 -21.05
CA SER A 705 19.57 -27.19 -19.93
C SER A 705 18.71 -27.14 -18.67
N LEU A 706 17.70 -26.26 -18.60
CA LEU A 706 16.81 -26.18 -17.42
C LEU A 706 15.96 -27.45 -17.30
N LYS A 707 16.37 -28.30 -16.36
CA LYS A 707 15.72 -29.54 -15.95
C LYS A 707 15.84 -29.70 -14.42
N PRO A 708 15.02 -30.52 -13.76
CA PRO A 708 15.13 -30.74 -12.31
C PRO A 708 16.53 -31.16 -11.87
N GLU A 709 17.23 -31.96 -12.68
CA GLU A 709 18.60 -32.43 -12.39
C GLU A 709 19.60 -31.28 -12.37
N THR A 710 19.42 -30.29 -13.25
CA THR A 710 20.24 -29.07 -13.28
C THR A 710 20.01 -28.23 -12.03
N LEU A 711 18.75 -28.06 -11.62
CA LEU A 711 18.42 -27.34 -10.38
C LEU A 711 18.97 -28.07 -9.14
N LYS A 712 18.88 -29.42 -9.12
CA LYS A 712 19.51 -30.29 -8.10
C LYS A 712 21.02 -30.09 -8.06
N LYS A 713 21.69 -30.13 -9.22
CA LYS A 713 23.13 -29.91 -9.37
C LYS A 713 23.53 -28.56 -8.79
N TRP A 714 22.86 -27.48 -9.18
CA TRP A 714 23.16 -26.14 -8.67
C TRP A 714 22.97 -26.05 -7.15
N ASN A 715 21.87 -26.57 -6.61
CA ASN A 715 21.64 -26.56 -5.16
C ASN A 715 22.77 -27.27 -4.38
N LYS A 716 23.30 -28.39 -4.90
CA LYS A 716 24.41 -29.14 -4.27
C LYS A 716 25.77 -28.43 -4.39
N LEU A 717 25.97 -27.60 -5.41
CA LEU A 717 27.28 -26.98 -5.72
C LEU A 717 27.41 -25.52 -5.27
N LEU A 718 26.33 -24.89 -4.82
CA LEU A 718 26.33 -23.51 -4.32
C LEU A 718 27.14 -23.40 -3.03
N LEU A 719 28.16 -22.52 -3.02
CA LEU A 719 29.03 -22.30 -1.87
C LEU A 719 28.88 -20.87 -1.32
N PRO A 720 28.97 -20.68 0.01
CA PRO A 720 29.03 -19.34 0.60
C PRO A 720 30.21 -18.54 0.04
N SER A 721 29.92 -17.38 -0.55
CA SER A 721 30.92 -16.49 -1.15
C SER A 721 30.61 -15.02 -0.81
N LEU A 722 31.66 -14.24 -0.53
CA LEU A 722 31.53 -12.80 -0.35
C LEU A 722 31.40 -12.11 -1.71
N LEU A 723 30.21 -11.60 -2.01
CA LEU A 723 29.93 -10.94 -3.28
C LEU A 723 29.78 -9.44 -3.11
N ASN A 724 30.17 -8.72 -4.16
CA ASN A 724 29.76 -7.34 -4.41
C ASN A 724 28.65 -7.37 -5.48
N LEU A 725 27.40 -7.46 -5.04
CA LEU A 725 26.24 -7.74 -5.89
C LEU A 725 25.55 -6.45 -6.35
N HIS A 726 25.26 -6.38 -7.64
CA HIS A 726 24.43 -5.34 -8.26
C HIS A 726 23.24 -5.99 -8.95
N LEU A 727 22.02 -5.70 -8.48
CA LEU A 727 20.77 -6.29 -8.94
C LEU A 727 19.79 -5.18 -9.34
N PRO A 728 19.11 -5.24 -10.50
CA PRO A 728 18.16 -4.21 -10.88
C PRO A 728 16.96 -4.20 -9.93
N LYS A 729 16.46 -3.01 -9.62
CA LYS A 729 15.15 -2.80 -9.04
C LYS A 729 14.11 -2.85 -10.15
N PHE A 730 13.08 -3.69 -10.01
CA PHE A 730 12.02 -3.79 -11.00
C PHE A 730 10.72 -4.30 -10.38
N SER A 731 9.62 -3.92 -11.01
CA SER A 731 8.32 -4.57 -10.85
C SER A 731 8.03 -5.32 -12.14
N ILE A 732 7.65 -6.59 -12.02
CA ILE A 732 7.26 -7.40 -13.17
C ILE A 732 5.85 -7.91 -12.98
N SER A 733 5.07 -7.79 -14.05
CA SER A 733 3.76 -8.40 -14.16
C SER A 733 3.67 -9.22 -15.44
N GLY A 734 2.85 -10.27 -15.40
CA GLY A 734 2.58 -11.13 -16.53
C GLY A 734 1.08 -11.37 -16.62
N ALA A 735 0.53 -11.31 -17.83
CA ALA A 735 -0.87 -11.61 -18.12
C ALA A 735 -0.93 -12.53 -19.34
N TYR A 736 -1.41 -13.76 -19.16
CA TYR A 736 -1.37 -14.80 -20.18
C TYR A 736 -2.75 -15.35 -20.49
N SER A 737 -3.07 -15.49 -21.78
CA SER A 737 -4.07 -16.47 -22.25
C SER A 737 -3.35 -17.78 -22.49
N LEU A 738 -3.68 -18.80 -21.70
CA LEU A 738 -2.95 -20.05 -21.70
C LEU A 738 -3.58 -21.11 -22.60
N GLU A 739 -4.76 -20.89 -23.19
CA GLU A 739 -5.45 -21.91 -24.00
C GLU A 739 -4.54 -22.48 -25.11
N LYS A 740 -3.94 -21.60 -25.92
CA LYS A 740 -3.08 -22.01 -27.05
C LYS A 740 -1.80 -22.69 -26.59
N ILE A 741 -1.27 -22.28 -25.45
CA ILE A 741 -0.01 -22.78 -24.90
C ILE A 741 -0.23 -24.14 -24.25
N LEU A 742 -1.23 -24.25 -23.37
CA LEU A 742 -1.60 -25.50 -22.71
C LEU A 742 -2.10 -26.55 -23.71
N SER A 743 -2.76 -26.15 -24.80
CA SER A 743 -3.13 -27.08 -25.87
C SER A 743 -1.91 -27.81 -26.47
N LYS A 744 -0.77 -27.11 -26.62
CA LYS A 744 0.50 -27.72 -27.08
C LYS A 744 1.11 -28.64 -26.04
N MET A 745 0.85 -28.37 -24.76
CA MET A 745 1.32 -29.17 -23.63
C MET A 745 0.43 -30.39 -23.33
N GLY A 746 -0.53 -30.72 -24.20
CA GLY A 746 -1.39 -31.90 -24.04
C GLY A 746 -2.73 -31.63 -23.35
N PHE A 747 -3.05 -30.38 -23.02
CA PHE A 747 -4.35 -29.99 -22.44
C PHE A 747 -5.37 -29.60 -23.52
N SER A 748 -5.23 -30.08 -24.76
CA SER A 748 -6.17 -29.71 -25.83
C SER A 748 -7.59 -30.17 -25.53
N SER A 749 -7.75 -31.30 -24.84
CA SER A 749 -9.05 -31.87 -24.52
C SER A 749 -9.93 -30.85 -23.79
N ILE A 750 -9.47 -30.21 -22.70
CA ILE A 750 -10.29 -29.29 -21.86
C ILE A 750 -10.85 -28.05 -22.58
N PHE A 751 -10.31 -27.70 -23.76
CA PHE A 751 -10.75 -26.54 -24.57
C PHE A 751 -11.69 -26.94 -25.71
N THR A 752 -12.02 -28.24 -25.87
CA THR A 752 -12.91 -28.72 -26.93
C THR A 752 -14.36 -28.88 -26.44
N PRO A 753 -15.38 -28.55 -27.26
CA PRO A 753 -16.80 -28.72 -26.89
C PRO A 753 -17.21 -30.17 -26.60
N GLU A 754 -16.40 -31.14 -27.02
CA GLU A 754 -16.60 -32.56 -26.75
C GLU A 754 -16.35 -32.93 -25.28
N VAL A 755 -15.73 -32.03 -24.51
CA VAL A 755 -15.54 -32.21 -23.07
C VAL A 755 -16.87 -32.24 -22.36
N ASN A 756 -17.00 -33.24 -21.51
CA ASN A 756 -18.10 -33.32 -20.59
C ASN A 756 -17.66 -32.84 -19.20
N LEU A 757 -18.05 -31.61 -18.86
CA LEU A 757 -17.92 -31.01 -17.53
C LEU A 757 -19.15 -31.28 -16.63
N SER A 758 -19.76 -32.46 -16.79
CA SER A 758 -21.00 -32.86 -16.07
C SER A 758 -20.88 -32.79 -14.55
N ASN A 759 -19.66 -32.83 -14.00
CA ASN A 759 -19.46 -32.73 -12.55
C ASN A 759 -19.38 -31.26 -12.06
N ILE A 760 -19.39 -30.29 -12.98
CA ILE A 760 -19.47 -28.85 -12.68
C ILE A 760 -20.90 -28.36 -12.89
N THR A 761 -21.56 -28.73 -13.98
CA THR A 761 -22.93 -28.31 -14.30
C THR A 761 -23.69 -29.40 -15.06
N GLU A 762 -25.03 -29.38 -14.97
CA GLU A 762 -25.92 -30.36 -15.61
C GLU A 762 -25.94 -30.27 -17.14
N GLN A 763 -25.39 -29.19 -17.73
CA GLN A 763 -25.38 -29.01 -19.18
C GLN A 763 -24.29 -29.88 -19.85
N PRO A 764 -24.66 -30.74 -20.82
CA PRO A 764 -23.68 -31.49 -21.61
C PRO A 764 -22.96 -30.58 -22.61
N HIS A 765 -21.74 -30.95 -23.01
CA HIS A 765 -20.93 -30.27 -24.04
C HIS A 765 -20.45 -28.86 -23.67
N LEU A 766 -19.87 -28.73 -22.48
CA LEU A 766 -19.30 -27.47 -22.00
C LEU A 766 -17.77 -27.57 -21.98
N ALA A 767 -17.09 -26.62 -22.64
CA ALA A 767 -15.63 -26.49 -22.63
C ALA A 767 -15.18 -25.30 -21.79
N VAL A 768 -13.95 -25.32 -21.30
CA VAL A 768 -13.32 -24.11 -20.77
C VAL A 768 -13.05 -23.19 -21.96
N SER A 769 -13.71 -22.03 -22.01
CA SER A 769 -13.56 -21.08 -23.11
C SER A 769 -12.21 -20.35 -23.01
N LYS A 770 -11.80 -19.98 -21.79
CA LYS A 770 -10.54 -19.26 -21.56
C LYS A 770 -9.86 -19.65 -20.25
N LEU A 771 -8.53 -19.68 -20.26
CA LEU A 771 -7.69 -19.85 -19.07
C LEU A 771 -6.68 -18.73 -18.97
N LEU A 772 -6.82 -17.91 -17.93
CA LEU A 772 -6.11 -16.66 -17.78
C LEU A 772 -5.25 -16.69 -16.53
N HIS A 773 -3.99 -16.31 -16.69
CA HIS A 773 -3.04 -16.23 -15.58
C HIS A 773 -2.51 -14.81 -15.45
N GLN A 774 -2.69 -14.20 -14.27
CA GLN A 774 -2.18 -12.88 -13.97
C GLN A 774 -1.28 -12.92 -12.75
N VAL A 775 -0.08 -12.36 -12.89
CA VAL A 775 0.92 -12.36 -11.83
C VAL A 775 1.57 -11.00 -11.71
N THR A 776 1.87 -10.60 -10.48
CA THR A 776 2.68 -9.41 -10.20
C THR A 776 3.66 -9.67 -9.06
N VAL A 777 4.91 -9.29 -9.25
CA VAL A 777 5.95 -9.26 -8.21
C VAL A 777 6.66 -7.92 -8.21
N ASP A 778 6.87 -7.39 -7.00
CA ASP A 778 7.61 -6.17 -6.73
C ASP A 778 8.95 -6.49 -6.05
N MET A 779 10.07 -6.24 -6.74
CA MET A 779 11.43 -6.41 -6.21
C MET A 779 12.06 -5.03 -5.92
N ASN A 780 12.09 -4.67 -4.64
CA ASN A 780 12.68 -3.43 -4.14
C ASN A 780 13.70 -3.68 -3.01
N GLU A 781 14.33 -2.63 -2.50
CA GLU A 781 15.44 -2.71 -1.53
C GLU A 781 15.02 -3.15 -0.12
N LYS A 782 13.72 -3.20 0.17
CA LYS A 782 13.21 -3.32 1.55
C LYS A 782 13.43 -4.73 2.12
N GLY A 783 13.95 -4.79 3.35
CA GLY A 783 14.12 -6.01 4.15
C GLY A 783 13.57 -5.87 5.58
N THR A 784 13.72 -6.90 6.40
CA THR A 784 13.21 -6.92 7.78
C THR A 784 14.30 -6.46 8.76
N LYS A 785 13.97 -5.52 9.66
CA LYS A 785 14.89 -4.92 10.64
C LYS A 785 15.34 -5.85 11.79
N ALA A 786 14.89 -7.11 11.81
CA ALA A 786 15.21 -8.06 12.89
C ALA A 786 16.50 -8.88 12.69
N ALA A 787 17.17 -8.78 11.54
CA ALA A 787 18.45 -9.47 11.26
C ALA A 787 19.61 -8.48 11.02
N ALA A 788 19.48 -7.25 11.55
CA ALA A 788 20.56 -6.28 11.64
C ALA A 788 21.14 -6.23 13.07
N THR A 789 21.12 -7.34 13.81
CA THR A 789 22.35 -7.68 14.50
C THR A 789 23.34 -7.98 13.40
N SER A 790 24.33 -7.10 13.24
CA SER A 790 25.66 -7.56 12.89
C SER A 790 25.95 -8.72 13.83
N ILE A 791 25.59 -9.95 13.45
CA ILE A 791 26.33 -11.10 13.93
C ILE A 791 27.71 -10.77 13.39
N LEU A 792 28.55 -10.22 14.28
CA LEU A 792 29.98 -10.47 14.21
C LEU A 792 30.07 -11.99 14.12
N LEU A 793 29.98 -12.52 12.89
CA LEU A 793 30.72 -13.70 12.54
C LEU A 793 32.13 -13.25 12.83
N SER A 794 32.63 -13.72 13.97
CA SER A 794 34.02 -13.65 14.35
C SER A 794 34.81 -13.82 13.07
N GLN A 795 35.41 -12.72 12.59
CA GLN A 795 36.28 -12.78 11.44
C GLN A 795 37.35 -13.81 11.81
N PRO A 796 37.53 -14.89 11.06
CA PRO A 796 38.75 -15.65 11.18
C PRO A 796 39.87 -14.68 10.80
N GLU A 797 40.73 -14.38 11.75
CA GLU A 797 41.91 -13.56 11.50
C GLU A 797 42.80 -14.29 10.48
N THR A 798 42.96 -13.63 9.31
CA THR A 798 44.04 -13.74 8.31
C THR A 798 44.08 -14.96 7.36
N PRO A 799 44.77 -14.88 6.20
CA PRO A 799 44.94 -13.76 5.26
C PRO A 799 44.70 -14.18 3.78
N SER A 800 43.90 -13.45 3.03
CA SER A 800 44.22 -13.10 1.63
C SER A 800 43.38 -11.90 1.20
N GLN A 801 44.05 -10.89 0.63
CA GLN A 801 43.42 -9.74 -0.01
C GLN A 801 42.75 -10.15 -1.32
N ALA A 802 41.75 -11.03 -1.29
CA ALA A 802 40.87 -11.24 -2.43
C ALA A 802 39.80 -10.14 -2.39
N SER A 803 39.84 -9.22 -3.34
CA SER A 803 38.71 -8.32 -3.60
C SER A 803 37.44 -9.17 -3.80
N PRO A 804 36.30 -8.81 -3.18
CA PRO A 804 35.06 -9.57 -3.33
C PRO A 804 34.69 -9.66 -4.82
N LEU A 805 34.19 -10.82 -5.25
CA LEU A 805 33.75 -11.02 -6.63
C LEU A 805 32.57 -10.08 -6.92
N THR A 806 32.71 -9.24 -7.93
CA THR A 806 31.64 -8.31 -8.34
C THR A 806 30.74 -8.96 -9.38
N VAL A 807 29.44 -8.96 -9.14
CA VAL A 807 28.42 -9.56 -10.02
C VAL A 807 27.39 -8.50 -10.39
N HIS A 808 27.21 -8.26 -11.70
CA HIS A 808 26.24 -7.31 -12.24
C HIS A 808 25.14 -8.05 -13.01
N PHE A 809 23.89 -7.90 -12.56
CA PHE A 809 22.70 -8.34 -13.30
C PHE A 809 22.24 -7.25 -14.26
N ASP A 810 23.06 -6.95 -15.26
CA ASP A 810 22.89 -5.85 -16.22
C ASP A 810 22.46 -6.31 -17.63
N ARG A 811 22.17 -7.61 -17.77
CA ARG A 811 21.76 -8.27 -19.02
C ARG A 811 20.70 -9.32 -18.72
N PRO A 812 20.08 -9.96 -19.73
CA PRO A 812 19.00 -10.88 -19.50
C PRO A 812 19.37 -12.02 -18.53
N PHE A 813 18.48 -12.27 -17.56
CA PHE A 813 18.69 -13.26 -16.51
C PHE A 813 17.39 -14.01 -16.18
N LEU A 814 17.53 -15.15 -15.52
CA LEU A 814 16.42 -15.96 -15.05
C LEU A 814 16.24 -15.78 -13.54
N LEU A 815 15.00 -15.91 -13.09
CA LEU A 815 14.66 -15.87 -11.68
C LEU A 815 13.69 -16.98 -11.32
N LEU A 816 13.97 -17.66 -10.21
CA LEU A 816 13.14 -18.70 -9.64
C LEU A 816 12.92 -18.39 -8.16
N ILE A 817 11.67 -18.37 -7.70
CA ILE A 817 11.34 -18.10 -6.29
C ILE A 817 10.72 -19.37 -5.71
N TRP A 818 11.23 -19.82 -4.56
CA TRP A 818 10.83 -21.05 -3.90
C TRP A 818 10.33 -20.79 -2.50
N GLU A 819 9.25 -21.47 -2.12
CA GLU A 819 8.88 -21.65 -0.72
C GLU A 819 9.57 -22.92 -0.21
N VAL A 820 10.54 -22.73 0.69
CA VAL A 820 11.49 -23.76 1.13
C VAL A 820 10.77 -24.84 1.91
N SER A 821 9.83 -24.45 2.79
CA SER A 821 9.21 -25.41 3.70
C SER A 821 8.22 -26.33 2.98
N ALA A 822 7.55 -25.89 1.91
CA ALA A 822 6.69 -26.70 1.04
C ALA A 822 7.43 -27.31 -0.15
N GLN A 823 8.71 -26.99 -0.35
CA GLN A 823 9.51 -27.41 -1.50
C GLN A 823 8.81 -27.07 -2.82
N SER A 824 8.27 -25.85 -2.92
CA SER A 824 7.42 -25.48 -4.04
C SER A 824 7.96 -24.27 -4.78
N LEU A 825 8.15 -24.42 -6.10
CA LEU A 825 8.49 -23.33 -7.00
C LEU A 825 7.28 -22.39 -7.14
N LEU A 826 7.36 -21.21 -6.53
CA LEU A 826 6.27 -20.21 -6.56
C LEU A 826 6.25 -19.44 -7.87
N PHE A 827 7.43 -19.06 -8.37
CA PHE A 827 7.56 -18.22 -9.56
C PHE A 827 8.75 -18.63 -10.42
N LEU A 828 8.59 -18.52 -11.73
CA LEU A 828 9.64 -18.70 -12.72
C LEU A 828 9.54 -17.60 -13.77
N GLY A 829 10.68 -17.01 -14.14
CA GLY A 829 10.71 -16.01 -15.19
C GLY A 829 12.07 -15.72 -15.81
N LYS A 830 12.00 -15.00 -16.92
CA LYS A 830 13.11 -14.40 -17.66
C LYS A 830 12.90 -12.90 -17.71
N ILE A 831 13.91 -12.16 -17.27
CA ILE A 831 13.97 -10.71 -17.36
C ILE A 831 14.92 -10.37 -18.50
N ILE A 832 14.40 -9.72 -19.54
CA ILE A 832 15.19 -9.17 -20.65
C ILE A 832 15.40 -7.68 -20.41
N THR A 833 14.30 -6.95 -20.18
CA THR A 833 14.32 -5.52 -19.88
C THR A 833 13.62 -5.28 -18.55
N PRO A 834 14.34 -4.98 -17.47
CA PRO A 834 13.73 -4.63 -16.18
C PRO A 834 12.91 -3.34 -16.34
N THR A 835 11.59 -3.45 -16.23
CA THR A 835 10.67 -2.31 -16.20
C THR A 835 10.77 -1.62 -14.83
N ALA A 836 10.91 -0.29 -14.83
CA ALA A 836 10.98 0.48 -13.60
C ALA A 836 9.68 0.28 -12.77
N SER A 837 9.86 -0.04 -11.49
CA SER A 837 8.80 -0.23 -10.50
C SER A 837 8.01 1.03 -10.18
#